data_AF-A0A6V0AFE6-F1
#
_entry.id   AF-A0A6V0AFE6-F1
#
_cell.length_a   1.000
_cell.length_b   1.000
_cell.length_c   1.000
_cell.angle_alpha   90.00
_cell.angle_beta   90.00
_cell.angle_gamma   90.00
#
_symmetry.space_group_name_H-M   'P 1'
#
loop_
_entity.id
_entity.type
_entity.pdbx_description
1 polymer ?
#
loop_
_entity_poly.entity_id
_entity_poly.type
_entity_poly.pdbx_seq_one_letter_code
_entity_poly.pdbx_strand_id
1 'polypeptide(L)'
;RRERNETKRNESLPSSPSSSSIGTKNRTNLKLARRKETRFAVSYCTSLHCNYIYIHSTNPMSSSFLLSPRSPFSPSGNRNDSISTPSNINNINSSSSSSSSHHSNKRQLIRPTSHVPWSVDVVSAVPRPVVDILDTVLSGATHNKWACLAFPKGIVYVWQIQQTSNLGEPLQRPKEYVKFYLPDLQVDGNGNDNGNSNSNAAGTARVAPLVALSSPHGGDDRDSVHLYVLHPITGWLVLRKITRRDMRSTLGTHTARVRILISSNDDDGMDVNADKPTNSTGDGNDESSPTRFTALTCHKSMVVAGTSKGDLYWITHIAVPVGLHVQKVEAPDNSSFLSRLIFGTSNGEDSSLSFPSTSETTGTTIIPLAKGTEFLALSIRSGVVKWNAEQPIASGHHAIFSPTYLGTFAESLATSATDNNDWTVQKILKAVMTIDFRFLHCIVRGKVAGSGESRLYWIVARLGGASEEGPMKIVRSHWLSRFALPDQVRVLGLVSCDNESVYAAVSTINEAVIVMALVPGGGDDDDDRIIQEVDLPMAEIPDLLPSMMERDTITHGCYMVASSGIGMRARYMPQQQNHQEGQLRQLQSPSKRRKFGNDKILAQHLRSHFWASYQDPNVDKPTPPSLLQADPTDLESAMIQIGAELQQKGDPSSYSISIEWQHSFITLLQKDGLYRHLSEDGKWKLLGIGQELCTFGDVAELLLHQYKHTQEQDVVESWRGGLQSQAMADWFLSIQQMVEKSGWLHSEVWYNLLGTALERVLGFREEFGETVYDVTSERCSEPLWISHPSMKEMLNRQIKYWKTNFQDVPLRLIETAAKTALLSNSESILPSPSREPTEESIMSRMEFVKIQKAVLSLLRRVSDGHDELAFELCVQYRYFDGLCELSIAHEKKRDASSYALDPLFDTMKGPDSRSGWTFPQHVLQWHTDKGLYGQVINYGRHSVSDLNQIMEKNTQLRQYRWIPTVRQGYFGQATAMLLESCKENNGLRNNQWALSMAKLTNKLVPAQSQQAQDQGRKIERSLDLVDAQQMLLSDSEKEKDCPILPPNELVELAITKLEDCFNEDDRVRLAFVGLTVCNFMDDDKQVAMEQTSRIWAECLLADGARWTEWGLEGVGRSSTDLAWLRDEALSSTVFGRLLEECRTEDSMKDVTYGRHIEKDVIDRVQGDENRESFTRVLRVVADTAAADSIRVDSLMVSTY
;
A
#
# COMPACT_ATOMS: atom_id res chain seq x y z
N ARG A 1 33.00 -29.68 -22.72
CA ARG A 1 34.16 -30.44 -22.15
C ARG A 1 33.70 -31.88 -21.93
N ARG A 2 34.57 -32.88 -22.16
CA ARG A 2 34.49 -34.22 -21.55
C ARG A 2 34.54 -34.09 -20.00
N GLU A 3 34.14 -35.04 -19.16
CA GLU A 3 34.15 -36.51 -19.31
C GLU A 3 33.36 -37.26 -18.19
N ARG A 4 32.82 -38.46 -18.50
CA ARG A 4 32.77 -39.72 -17.68
C ARG A 4 32.24 -39.69 -16.21
N ASN A 5 31.96 -40.81 -15.51
CA ASN A 5 32.01 -42.26 -15.79
C ASN A 5 30.85 -42.96 -15.01
N GLU A 6 30.41 -44.20 -15.25
CA GLU A 6 30.79 -45.20 -16.27
C GLU A 6 29.54 -45.95 -16.83
N THR A 7 29.43 -47.28 -16.65
CA THR A 7 28.52 -48.22 -17.33
C THR A 7 28.42 -49.56 -16.56
N LYS A 8 27.48 -50.45 -16.97
CA LYS A 8 27.58 -51.93 -17.22
C LYS A 8 26.21 -52.62 -16.96
N ARG A 9 25.75 -53.66 -17.69
CA ARG A 9 26.33 -54.42 -18.83
C ARG A 9 25.23 -55.17 -19.64
N ASN A 10 25.48 -55.42 -20.94
CA ASN A 10 25.08 -56.58 -21.78
C ASN A 10 23.56 -56.87 -22.02
N GLU A 11 23.04 -56.97 -23.27
CA GLU A 11 23.17 -58.05 -24.30
C GLU A 11 22.36 -59.33 -23.96
N SER A 12 21.58 -59.99 -24.85
CA SER A 12 21.38 -59.86 -26.32
C SER A 12 20.00 -60.38 -26.82
N LEU A 13 19.74 -60.23 -28.13
CA LEU A 13 18.61 -60.79 -28.95
C LEU A 13 18.67 -62.34 -29.07
N PRO A 14 17.70 -63.09 -29.71
CA PRO A 14 16.52 -62.68 -30.51
C PRO A 14 15.21 -63.51 -30.27
N SER A 15 14.26 -63.38 -31.22
CA SER A 15 13.25 -64.37 -31.70
C SER A 15 11.87 -64.51 -31.01
N SER A 16 10.83 -64.26 -31.82
CA SER A 16 9.45 -64.76 -31.70
C SER A 16 9.29 -66.07 -32.51
N PRO A 17 8.21 -66.89 -32.33
CA PRO A 17 6.99 -66.65 -33.14
C PRO A 17 5.63 -67.21 -32.61
N SER A 18 4.58 -66.89 -33.38
CA SER A 18 3.36 -67.69 -33.68
C SER A 18 2.29 -68.00 -32.62
N SER A 19 1.10 -67.40 -32.80
CA SER A 19 -0.22 -68.07 -33.00
C SER A 19 -1.37 -67.04 -32.94
N SER A 20 -2.59 -67.29 -33.44
CA SER A 20 -2.99 -67.59 -34.83
C SER A 20 -4.53 -67.63 -34.94
N SER A 21 -5.11 -67.09 -36.04
CA SER A 21 -6.50 -67.30 -36.48
C SER A 21 -7.64 -66.68 -35.62
N ILE A 22 -8.92 -66.54 -36.04
CA ILE A 22 -9.59 -66.34 -37.35
C ILE A 22 -10.98 -65.74 -37.05
N GLY A 23 -11.55 -64.87 -37.90
CA GLY A 23 -12.95 -64.42 -37.79
C GLY A 23 -13.31 -63.32 -38.79
N THR A 24 -14.43 -63.45 -39.52
CA THR A 24 -14.68 -62.61 -40.72
C THR A 24 -16.14 -62.23 -40.96
N LYS A 25 -16.37 -60.97 -41.38
CA LYS A 25 -17.51 -60.48 -42.22
C LYS A 25 -18.89 -60.47 -41.50
N ASN A 26 -19.91 -59.69 -41.89
CA ASN A 26 -20.16 -58.94 -43.14
C ASN A 26 -21.12 -57.72 -42.92
N ARG A 27 -20.99 -56.66 -43.76
CA ARG A 27 -22.04 -55.86 -44.48
C ARG A 27 -23.48 -55.76 -43.92
N THR A 28 -24.21 -54.63 -43.93
CA THR A 28 -24.47 -53.66 -45.06
C THR A 28 -25.21 -52.36 -44.61
N ASN A 29 -25.16 -51.30 -45.45
CA ASN A 29 -26.11 -50.15 -45.56
C ASN A 29 -26.18 -49.13 -44.38
N LEU A 30 -26.65 -47.88 -44.52
CA LEU A 30 -27.34 -47.14 -45.61
C LEU A 30 -26.73 -45.72 -45.85
N LYS A 31 -27.35 -44.86 -46.67
CA LYS A 31 -26.82 -43.59 -47.22
C LYS A 31 -27.42 -42.31 -46.59
N LEU A 32 -26.65 -41.20 -46.62
CA LEU A 32 -27.08 -39.78 -46.80
C LEU A 32 -27.92 -39.14 -45.63
N ALA A 33 -28.01 -37.80 -45.43
CA ALA A 33 -27.45 -36.64 -46.16
C ALA A 33 -27.29 -35.37 -45.28
N ARG A 34 -26.35 -34.49 -45.70
CA ARG A 34 -26.39 -32.99 -45.71
C ARG A 34 -27.06 -32.21 -44.54
N ARG A 35 -26.29 -31.26 -43.98
CA ARG A 35 -26.63 -29.82 -44.13
C ARG A 35 -25.39 -28.88 -44.05
N LYS A 36 -25.09 -28.30 -45.22
CA LYS A 36 -24.45 -27.00 -45.51
C LYS A 36 -23.49 -26.37 -44.47
N GLU A 37 -22.21 -26.30 -44.83
CA GLU A 37 -21.40 -25.12 -44.54
C GLU A 37 -21.89 -23.92 -45.39
N THR A 38 -21.90 -22.72 -44.81
CA THR A 38 -22.01 -21.46 -45.56
C THR A 38 -20.73 -20.65 -45.39
N ARG A 39 -19.86 -20.69 -46.42
CA ARG A 39 -18.78 -19.70 -46.55
C ARG A 39 -19.41 -18.34 -46.88
N PHE A 40 -19.26 -17.37 -46.00
CA PHE A 40 -19.39 -15.97 -46.37
C PHE A 40 -18.01 -15.39 -46.63
N ALA A 41 -17.81 -14.84 -47.82
CA ALA A 41 -16.62 -14.06 -48.13
C ALA A 41 -16.75 -12.67 -47.49
N VAL A 42 -15.71 -12.22 -46.79
CA VAL A 42 -15.56 -10.82 -46.42
C VAL A 42 -14.70 -10.16 -47.49
N SER A 43 -15.24 -9.12 -48.13
CA SER A 43 -14.52 -8.35 -49.15
C SER A 43 -13.40 -7.53 -48.50
N TYR A 44 -12.22 -7.59 -49.08
CA TYR A 44 -11.23 -6.52 -48.89
C TYR A 44 -11.72 -5.26 -49.61
N CYS A 45 -11.84 -4.16 -48.87
CA CYS A 45 -11.83 -2.82 -49.42
C CYS A 45 -10.65 -2.05 -48.81
N THR A 46 -9.75 -1.60 -49.66
CA THR A 46 -8.63 -0.70 -49.33
C THR A 46 -8.98 0.74 -49.69
N SER A 47 -8.08 1.69 -49.36
CA SER A 47 -8.22 3.14 -49.59
C SER A 47 -9.20 3.87 -48.64
N LEU A 48 -9.03 5.16 -48.29
CA LEU A 48 -7.94 6.11 -48.60
C LEU A 48 -7.76 7.17 -47.48
N HIS A 49 -6.83 8.10 -47.72
CA HIS A 49 -6.15 9.07 -46.85
C HIS A 49 -6.97 10.14 -46.07
N CYS A 50 -6.30 10.66 -45.02
CA CYS A 50 -6.24 12.08 -44.56
C CYS A 50 -7.53 12.78 -44.06
N ASN A 51 -7.53 13.48 -42.90
CA ASN A 51 -6.56 14.49 -42.47
C ASN A 51 -6.48 14.65 -40.94
N TYR A 52 -5.30 15.01 -40.42
CA TYR A 52 -5.15 15.65 -39.11
C TYR A 52 -5.14 17.16 -39.29
N ILE A 53 -6.13 17.87 -38.74
CA ILE A 53 -6.18 19.35 -38.77
C ILE A 53 -5.70 19.90 -37.42
N TYR A 54 -4.56 20.58 -37.46
CA TYR A 54 -4.04 21.40 -36.36
C TYR A 54 -4.69 22.78 -36.41
N ILE A 55 -5.31 23.26 -35.32
CA ILE A 55 -5.72 24.66 -35.17
C ILE A 55 -5.29 25.16 -33.78
N HIS A 56 -4.35 26.10 -33.76
CA HIS A 56 -4.23 27.06 -32.66
C HIS A 56 -5.25 28.19 -32.88
N SER A 57 -5.96 28.59 -31.83
CA SER A 57 -6.56 29.93 -31.75
C SER A 57 -6.71 30.35 -30.29
N THR A 58 -6.75 31.65 -30.04
CA THR A 58 -6.61 32.25 -28.71
C THR A 58 -7.71 33.24 -28.38
N ASN A 59 -8.28 33.08 -27.17
CA ASN A 59 -8.81 34.18 -26.35
C ASN A 59 -10.14 34.83 -26.87
N PRO A 60 -10.73 35.86 -26.22
CA PRO A 60 -11.93 35.59 -25.41
C PRO A 60 -13.13 36.55 -25.64
N MET A 61 -14.35 36.14 -25.24
CA MET A 61 -15.50 36.93 -24.73
C MET A 61 -16.60 35.91 -24.33
N SER A 62 -17.31 35.91 -23.20
CA SER A 62 -17.92 36.92 -22.31
C SER A 62 -19.41 37.23 -22.58
N SER A 63 -20.29 36.27 -22.24
CA SER A 63 -21.66 36.52 -21.76
C SER A 63 -22.14 35.27 -21.00
N SER A 64 -22.40 35.24 -19.69
CA SER A 64 -23.29 36.06 -18.86
C SER A 64 -24.80 35.77 -19.05
N PHE A 65 -25.30 34.75 -18.36
CA PHE A 65 -26.65 34.80 -17.81
C PHE A 65 -26.62 34.33 -16.35
N LEU A 66 -27.29 35.09 -15.49
CA LEU A 66 -27.30 34.88 -14.04
C LEU A 66 -28.56 34.11 -13.64
N LEU A 67 -28.40 33.08 -12.81
CA LEU A 67 -29.33 32.79 -11.71
C LEU A 67 -28.55 32.21 -10.53
N SER A 68 -28.78 32.79 -9.36
CA SER A 68 -28.08 32.50 -8.09
C SER A 68 -28.97 33.02 -6.95
N PRO A 69 -28.76 32.62 -5.68
CA PRO A 69 -28.13 31.39 -5.19
C PRO A 69 -28.97 30.66 -4.11
N ARG A 70 -28.66 29.39 -3.84
CA ARG A 70 -28.73 28.83 -2.47
C ARG A 70 -27.56 27.88 -2.22
N SER A 71 -26.50 28.44 -1.64
CA SER A 71 -25.43 27.80 -0.88
C SER A 71 -25.52 28.33 0.58
N PRO A 72 -24.69 27.90 1.56
CA PRO A 72 -23.61 26.90 1.56
C PRO A 72 -24.00 25.64 2.39
N PHE A 73 -23.19 24.60 2.61
CA PHE A 73 -21.72 24.51 2.69
C PHE A 73 -21.08 23.33 1.94
N SER A 74 -19.82 23.55 1.59
CA SER A 74 -18.83 22.61 1.06
C SER A 74 -17.91 22.12 2.21
N PRO A 75 -16.82 21.36 1.96
CA PRO A 75 -16.52 20.41 0.87
C PRO A 75 -15.94 19.06 1.38
N SER A 76 -15.68 18.14 0.44
CA SER A 76 -14.65 17.08 0.52
C SER A 76 -14.79 15.96 1.58
N GLY A 77 -14.32 14.73 1.31
CA GLY A 77 -13.79 14.22 0.04
C GLY A 77 -13.07 12.88 0.17
N ASN A 78 -12.63 12.35 -0.97
CA ASN A 78 -11.64 11.28 -1.21
C ASN A 78 -11.32 10.28 -0.06
N ARG A 79 -11.70 9.01 -0.18
CA ARG A 79 -11.11 7.96 -1.06
C ARG A 79 -9.88 7.28 -0.41
N ASN A 80 -9.99 5.95 -0.32
CA ASN A 80 -8.93 4.93 -0.35
C ASN A 80 -7.78 4.95 0.70
N ASP A 81 -7.81 3.90 1.53
CA ASP A 81 -6.79 2.83 1.58
C ASP A 81 -5.38 3.07 2.18
N SER A 82 -5.01 2.15 3.11
CA SER A 82 -3.76 1.33 3.05
C SER A 82 -2.38 2.01 3.33
N ILE A 83 -1.32 1.42 3.93
CA ILE A 83 -0.91 0.00 4.13
C ILE A 83 0.42 -0.11 4.99
N SER A 84 0.65 -1.18 5.79
CA SER A 84 1.97 -1.77 6.25
C SER A 84 3.13 -1.04 7.07
N THR A 85 4.18 -1.77 7.56
CA THR A 85 5.17 -1.37 8.67
C THR A 85 6.75 -1.45 8.51
N PRO A 86 7.64 -2.52 8.54
CA PRO A 86 7.71 -4.42 9.35
C PRO A 86 8.67 -5.02 10.54
N SER A 87 9.70 -4.46 11.28
CA SER A 87 11.09 -5.13 11.57
C SER A 87 11.56 -6.06 12.78
N ASN A 88 12.92 -6.12 13.06
CA ASN A 88 13.84 -7.12 13.75
C ASN A 88 15.36 -6.66 13.68
N ILE A 89 16.44 -7.31 14.20
CA ILE A 89 17.80 -7.51 13.55
C ILE A 89 18.70 -8.60 14.23
N ASN A 90 19.29 -9.54 13.49
CA ASN A 90 20.16 -10.61 14.04
C ASN A 90 21.61 -10.18 14.45
N ASN A 91 22.23 -10.87 15.44
CA ASN A 91 23.57 -11.54 15.31
C ASN A 91 24.04 -12.28 16.60
N ILE A 92 25.02 -13.21 16.53
CA ILE A 92 24.79 -14.67 16.36
C ILE A 92 26.03 -15.53 16.75
N ASN A 93 25.80 -16.72 17.35
CA ASN A 93 26.69 -17.92 17.50
C ASN A 93 27.96 -17.84 18.38
N SER A 94 28.44 -18.94 18.99
CA SER A 94 27.99 -20.37 19.03
C SER A 94 28.27 -20.97 20.44
N SER A 95 27.61 -22.02 20.96
CA SER A 95 27.41 -23.35 20.35
C SER A 95 26.12 -24.09 20.77
N SER A 96 24.96 -23.88 20.15
CA SER A 96 24.52 -22.74 19.32
C SER A 96 22.99 -22.78 19.14
N SER A 97 22.29 -22.30 20.15
CA SER A 97 21.27 -21.24 20.01
C SER A 97 20.38 -21.19 18.74
N SER A 98 19.15 -21.72 18.92
CA SER A 98 17.87 -21.00 18.72
C SER A 98 17.37 -20.52 17.33
N SER A 99 16.10 -20.12 17.33
CA SER A 99 15.32 -19.36 16.31
C SER A 99 14.72 -20.13 15.10
N SER A 100 13.54 -19.76 14.57
CA SER A 100 12.40 -19.02 15.17
C SER A 100 11.11 -19.16 14.35
N SER A 101 9.98 -18.91 15.01
CA SER A 101 8.62 -18.78 14.49
C SER A 101 8.39 -17.80 13.33
N HIS A 102 7.20 -17.86 12.72
CA HIS A 102 6.46 -16.65 12.33
C HIS A 102 4.97 -16.78 12.66
N HIS A 103 4.40 -15.74 13.29
CA HIS A 103 3.02 -15.67 13.75
C HIS A 103 2.13 -14.88 12.78
N SER A 104 0.82 -15.18 12.77
CA SER A 104 -0.20 -14.33 12.13
C SER A 104 -0.60 -13.16 13.04
N ASN A 105 -0.88 -12.00 12.43
CA ASN A 105 -0.97 -10.72 13.14
C ASN A 105 -2.31 -10.52 13.87
N LYS A 106 -2.28 -10.48 15.21
CA LYS A 106 -3.33 -9.83 16.02
C LYS A 106 -3.21 -8.31 15.86
N ARG A 107 -3.97 -7.72 14.93
CA ARG A 107 -3.90 -6.27 14.67
C ARG A 107 -4.57 -5.41 15.73
N GLN A 108 -5.47 -5.98 16.53
CA GLN A 108 -6.12 -5.34 17.66
C GLN A 108 -5.89 -6.22 18.88
N LEU A 109 -5.31 -5.62 19.91
CA LEU A 109 -4.88 -6.24 21.17
C LEU A 109 -6.00 -6.17 22.21
N ILE A 110 -6.71 -5.04 22.23
CA ILE A 110 -7.92 -4.82 23.03
C ILE A 110 -8.99 -4.30 22.10
N ARG A 111 -10.08 -5.05 21.97
CA ARG A 111 -11.29 -4.61 21.26
C ARG A 111 -12.11 -3.70 22.19
N PRO A 112 -12.66 -2.58 21.69
CA PRO A 112 -13.62 -1.81 22.48
C PRO A 112 -14.86 -2.66 22.75
N THR A 113 -15.33 -2.64 24.00
CA THR A 113 -16.52 -3.35 24.47
C THR A 113 -17.30 -2.46 25.44
N SER A 114 -18.53 -2.83 25.77
CA SER A 114 -19.38 -2.14 26.76
C SER A 114 -18.80 -2.07 28.18
N HIS A 115 -17.71 -2.77 28.47
CA HIS A 115 -17.01 -2.77 29.76
C HIS A 115 -15.57 -2.24 29.68
N VAL A 116 -15.00 -2.19 28.48
CA VAL A 116 -13.67 -1.66 28.19
C VAL A 116 -13.77 -0.73 26.98
N PRO A 117 -14.03 0.58 27.18
CA PRO A 117 -14.20 1.58 26.11
C PRO A 117 -12.87 1.99 25.43
N TRP A 118 -12.00 1.02 25.14
CA TRP A 118 -10.66 1.24 24.61
C TRP A 118 -10.41 0.39 23.36
N SER A 119 -9.89 1.03 22.32
CA SER A 119 -9.32 0.35 21.14
C SER A 119 -7.80 0.44 21.26
N VAL A 120 -7.13 -0.71 21.37
CA VAL A 120 -5.67 -0.79 21.39
C VAL A 120 -5.20 -1.63 20.21
N ASP A 121 -4.52 -0.98 19.28
CA ASP A 121 -4.28 -1.46 17.91
C ASP A 121 -2.77 -1.47 17.60
N VAL A 122 -2.30 -2.49 16.88
CA VAL A 122 -0.92 -2.55 16.37
C VAL A 122 -0.86 -1.88 15.00
N VAL A 123 -0.15 -0.75 14.93
CA VAL A 123 -0.18 0.17 13.77
C VAL A 123 1.20 0.44 13.16
N SER A 124 2.28 -0.04 13.77
CA SER A 124 3.67 0.27 13.39
C SER A 124 4.63 -0.84 13.88
N ALA A 125 5.85 -0.88 13.35
CA ALA A 125 6.95 -1.69 13.85
C ALA A 125 8.29 -0.98 13.62
N VAL A 126 9.24 -1.18 14.53
CA VAL A 126 10.56 -0.52 14.58
C VAL A 126 11.52 -1.08 13.49
N PRO A 127 12.61 -0.39 13.05
CA PRO A 127 13.46 -0.75 11.89
C PRO A 127 14.44 -1.93 12.02
N ARG A 128 15.02 -2.34 10.86
CA ARG A 128 15.96 -3.47 10.77
C ARG A 128 17.43 -3.18 11.12
N PRO A 129 17.74 -2.26 12.05
CA PRO A 129 18.85 -2.54 12.97
C PRO A 129 18.58 -2.28 14.46
N VAL A 130 17.33 -2.38 14.93
CA VAL A 130 16.94 -1.79 16.22
C VAL A 130 16.30 -2.75 17.22
N VAL A 131 15.44 -3.69 16.81
CA VAL A 131 14.63 -4.50 17.76
C VAL A 131 15.50 -5.31 18.73
N ASP A 132 16.47 -6.07 18.22
CA ASP A 132 17.32 -6.95 19.03
C ASP A 132 18.41 -6.18 19.83
N ILE A 133 18.31 -4.85 19.92
CA ILE A 133 19.05 -4.01 20.87
C ILE A 133 18.12 -3.13 21.74
N LEU A 134 16.79 -3.25 21.64
CA LEU A 134 15.83 -2.35 22.31
C LEU A 134 15.98 -2.33 23.83
N ASP A 135 16.36 -3.44 24.45
CA ASP A 135 16.65 -3.55 25.88
C ASP A 135 17.80 -2.62 26.35
N THR A 136 18.56 -2.06 25.39
CA THR A 136 19.65 -1.09 25.64
C THR A 136 19.28 0.35 25.27
N VAL A 137 18.03 0.64 24.87
CA VAL A 137 17.54 2.01 24.66
C VAL A 137 17.78 2.86 25.91
N LEU A 138 18.46 3.98 25.72
CA LEU A 138 18.62 4.97 26.78
C LEU A 138 17.46 5.99 26.73
N SER A 139 17.02 6.38 25.53
CA SER A 139 15.96 7.35 25.30
C SER A 139 15.40 7.29 23.88
N GLY A 140 14.24 7.92 23.68
CA GLY A 140 13.64 8.09 22.36
C GLY A 140 12.76 9.33 22.27
N ALA A 141 12.37 9.66 21.04
CA ALA A 141 11.37 10.68 20.74
C ALA A 141 10.61 10.36 19.44
N THR A 142 9.38 10.87 19.35
CA THR A 142 8.44 10.74 18.22
C THR A 142 7.85 12.11 17.88
N HIS A 143 7.82 12.46 16.59
CA HIS A 143 7.23 13.72 16.10
C HIS A 143 6.83 13.62 14.62
N ASN A 144 5.58 13.99 14.28
CA ASN A 144 5.05 14.10 12.92
C ASN A 144 5.36 12.87 12.03
N LYS A 145 5.06 11.66 12.54
CA LYS A 145 5.36 10.37 11.89
C LYS A 145 6.85 10.04 11.75
N TRP A 146 7.74 10.73 12.44
CA TRP A 146 9.15 10.32 12.59
C TRP A 146 9.39 9.78 14.00
N ALA A 147 10.30 8.81 14.11
CA ALA A 147 10.69 8.20 15.36
C ALA A 147 12.21 8.07 15.44
N CYS A 148 12.75 8.19 16.65
CA CYS A 148 14.17 8.00 16.89
C CYS A 148 14.44 7.36 18.26
N LEU A 149 15.54 6.61 18.33
CA LEU A 149 16.01 5.94 19.55
C LEU A 149 17.52 6.11 19.68
N ALA A 150 17.97 6.47 20.88
CA ALA A 150 19.37 6.63 21.22
C ALA A 150 19.85 5.52 22.17
N PHE A 151 21.07 5.07 21.90
CA PHE A 151 21.70 3.88 22.44
C PHE A 151 23.10 4.23 23.01
N PRO A 152 23.73 3.33 23.79
CA PRO A 152 25.09 3.51 24.26
C PRO A 152 26.09 3.78 23.12
N LYS A 153 27.20 4.42 23.46
CA LYS A 153 28.26 4.84 22.51
C LYS A 153 27.77 5.84 21.44
N GLY A 154 26.79 6.68 21.77
CA GLY A 154 26.30 7.74 20.87
C GLY A 154 25.64 7.25 19.58
N ILE A 155 25.14 6.00 19.56
CA ILE A 155 24.42 5.46 18.41
C ILE A 155 22.98 5.97 18.44
N VAL A 156 22.50 6.55 17.34
CA VAL A 156 21.11 7.00 17.21
C VAL A 156 20.52 6.46 15.91
N TYR A 157 19.35 5.84 15.99
CA TYR A 157 18.59 5.43 14.80
C TYR A 157 17.39 6.36 14.62
N VAL A 158 17.11 6.73 13.37
CA VAL A 158 15.94 7.53 12.99
C VAL A 158 15.24 6.89 11.80
N TRP A 159 13.91 6.87 11.80
CA TRP A 159 13.09 6.35 10.72
C TRP A 159 11.74 7.05 10.63
N GLN A 160 11.06 6.87 9.49
CA GLN A 160 9.68 7.32 9.31
C GLN A 160 8.72 6.17 9.69
N ILE A 161 7.76 6.48 10.56
CA ILE A 161 6.67 5.58 10.99
C ILE A 161 5.73 5.38 9.79
N GLN A 162 5.76 4.20 9.19
CA GLN A 162 4.80 3.82 8.16
C GLN A 162 3.47 3.52 8.84
N GLN A 163 2.47 4.39 8.63
CA GLN A 163 1.13 4.24 9.20
C GLN A 163 0.25 3.38 8.28
N THR A 164 -0.33 2.33 8.84
CA THR A 164 -1.21 1.42 8.09
C THR A 164 -2.60 2.02 7.92
N SER A 165 -2.87 2.74 6.82
CA SER A 165 -4.21 3.32 6.58
C SER A 165 -5.31 2.27 6.37
N ASN A 166 -4.96 1.00 6.09
CA ASN A 166 -5.86 -0.15 6.20
C ASN A 166 -5.42 -1.07 7.33
N LEU A 167 -6.36 -1.35 8.24
CA LEU A 167 -6.34 -2.46 9.21
C LEU A 167 -6.38 -3.85 8.54
N GLY A 168 -6.32 -3.93 7.20
CA GLY A 168 -6.46 -5.15 6.39
C GLY A 168 -5.15 -5.82 5.96
N GLU A 169 -4.03 -5.09 5.87
CA GLU A 169 -2.77 -5.61 5.31
C GLU A 169 -1.77 -6.04 6.41
N PRO A 170 -0.83 -6.97 6.15
CA PRO A 170 0.15 -7.37 7.16
C PRO A 170 0.97 -6.18 7.66
N LEU A 171 1.65 -6.40 8.78
CA LEU A 171 2.72 -5.54 9.26
C LEU A 171 3.94 -5.67 8.34
N GLN A 172 3.82 -5.37 7.03
CA GLN A 172 4.96 -5.40 6.11
C GLN A 172 5.81 -4.14 6.26
N ARG A 173 6.68 -4.13 7.32
CA ARG A 173 9.47 -3.81 7.96
C ARG A 173 10.39 -2.49 7.70
N PRO A 174 10.41 -1.33 8.44
CA PRO A 174 10.73 -0.04 7.79
C PRO A 174 12.03 -0.07 6.99
N LYS A 175 11.88 -0.04 5.65
CA LYS A 175 12.96 -0.31 4.70
C LYS A 175 13.95 0.85 4.61
N GLU A 176 13.50 2.01 5.07
CA GLU A 176 14.22 3.29 5.10
C GLU A 176 14.41 3.70 6.57
N TYR A 177 15.66 3.77 7.01
CA TYR A 177 16.10 4.28 8.31
C TYR A 177 17.53 4.82 8.15
N VAL A 178 17.98 5.66 9.08
CA VAL A 178 19.39 6.08 9.15
C VAL A 178 19.97 5.76 10.52
N LYS A 179 21.20 5.24 10.53
CA LYS A 179 22.02 5.07 11.72
C LYS A 179 23.05 6.19 11.78
N PHE A 180 23.07 6.93 12.88
CA PHE A 180 24.11 7.90 13.19
C PHE A 180 25.05 7.33 14.27
N TYR A 181 26.32 7.67 14.14
CA TYR A 181 27.31 7.54 15.20
C TYR A 181 27.73 8.95 15.60
N LEU A 182 27.46 9.33 16.85
CA LEU A 182 27.75 10.64 17.39
C LEU A 182 28.84 10.46 18.48
N PRO A 183 30.14 10.49 18.11
CA PRO A 183 31.23 10.21 19.05
C PRO A 183 31.25 11.18 20.24
N ASP A 184 30.81 12.43 20.03
CA ASP A 184 30.66 13.46 21.07
C ASP A 184 29.62 13.08 22.16
N LEU A 185 28.87 11.99 21.97
CA LEU A 185 27.91 11.40 22.91
C LEU A 185 28.36 10.03 23.46
N GLN A 186 29.64 9.68 23.33
CA GLN A 186 30.19 8.50 24.02
C GLN A 186 30.20 8.73 25.54
N VAL A 187 29.37 7.98 26.25
CA VAL A 187 29.53 7.76 27.69
C VAL A 187 30.72 6.82 27.88
N ASP A 188 31.90 7.40 28.13
CA ASP A 188 33.12 6.62 28.32
C ASP A 188 33.09 5.87 29.66
N GLY A 189 32.68 4.61 29.60
CA GLY A 189 32.75 3.66 30.71
C GLY A 189 34.16 3.13 30.99
N ASN A 190 35.20 3.69 30.36
CA ASN A 190 36.59 3.26 30.52
C ASN A 190 37.24 3.87 31.78
N GLY A 191 36.65 3.59 32.95
CA GLY A 191 37.43 3.49 34.17
C GLY A 191 38.42 2.32 34.02
N ASN A 192 39.71 2.57 34.20
CA ASN A 192 40.77 1.64 33.80
C ASN A 192 41.08 0.59 34.89
N ASP A 193 40.04 -0.10 35.38
CA ASP A 193 40.09 -0.98 36.56
C ASP A 193 40.76 -2.33 36.29
N ASN A 194 42.08 -2.27 36.20
CA ASN A 194 42.97 -3.42 36.21
C ASN A 194 43.16 -3.90 37.67
N GLY A 195 42.14 -4.50 38.31
CA GLY A 195 42.29 -4.94 39.71
C GLY A 195 41.09 -5.47 40.50
N ASN A 196 40.69 -6.72 40.24
CA ASN A 196 40.34 -7.71 41.27
C ASN A 196 39.56 -7.23 42.54
N SER A 197 38.23 -7.21 42.49
CA SER A 197 37.40 -7.49 43.67
C SER A 197 36.00 -8.02 43.33
N ASN A 198 35.53 -9.03 44.07
CA ASN A 198 34.12 -9.42 44.08
C ASN A 198 33.35 -8.43 44.97
N SER A 199 32.56 -7.54 44.37
CA SER A 199 31.58 -6.75 45.11
C SER A 199 30.30 -6.57 44.31
N ASN A 200 29.15 -6.75 44.97
CA ASN A 200 27.82 -6.48 44.38
C ASN A 200 27.52 -4.97 44.44
N ALA A 201 28.39 -4.16 43.86
CA ALA A 201 28.23 -2.71 43.80
C ALA A 201 27.05 -2.34 42.88
N ALA A 202 26.22 -1.38 43.32
CA ALA A 202 25.07 -0.93 42.55
C ALA A 202 25.51 -0.33 41.21
N GLY A 203 24.92 -0.79 40.12
CA GLY A 203 25.31 -0.37 38.77
C GLY A 203 25.16 1.14 38.58
N THR A 204 26.26 1.80 38.17
CA THR A 204 26.27 3.24 37.87
C THR A 204 25.24 3.55 36.79
N ALA A 205 24.19 4.29 37.19
CA ALA A 205 23.01 4.51 36.35
C ALA A 205 23.37 5.27 35.07
N ARG A 206 23.40 4.55 33.94
CA ARG A 206 23.76 5.08 32.62
C ARG A 206 22.86 6.28 32.27
N VAL A 207 23.42 7.49 32.34
CA VAL A 207 22.63 8.71 32.14
C VAL A 207 22.28 8.85 30.66
N ALA A 208 20.99 8.83 30.33
CA ALA A 208 20.51 8.81 28.97
C ALA A 208 20.73 10.16 28.24
N PRO A 209 21.17 10.16 26.96
CA PRO A 209 21.11 11.36 26.12
C PRO A 209 19.66 11.84 26.01
N LEU A 210 19.44 13.15 26.03
CA LEU A 210 18.13 13.73 25.75
C LEU A 210 17.96 13.87 24.24
N VAL A 211 16.83 13.43 23.71
CA VAL A 211 16.57 13.37 22.26
C VAL A 211 15.26 14.10 21.96
N ALA A 212 15.21 14.85 20.88
CA ALA A 212 14.00 15.51 20.41
C ALA A 212 13.95 15.59 18.87
N LEU A 213 12.74 15.61 18.31
CA LEU A 213 12.48 15.66 16.87
C LEU A 213 11.55 16.85 16.56
N SER A 214 11.85 17.62 15.51
CA SER A 214 10.99 18.72 15.05
C SER A 214 10.93 18.82 13.52
N SER A 215 9.90 19.46 12.99
CA SER A 215 9.77 19.73 11.54
C SER A 215 10.48 21.03 11.15
N PRO A 216 10.95 21.17 9.90
CA PRO A 216 11.55 22.41 9.43
C PRO A 216 10.62 23.63 9.51
N HIS A 217 11.20 24.80 9.75
CA HIS A 217 10.51 26.08 9.62
C HIS A 217 10.08 26.29 8.16
N GLY A 218 8.87 26.79 7.92
CA GLY A 218 8.29 26.95 6.58
C GLY A 218 7.26 25.88 6.16
N GLY A 219 7.22 24.73 6.86
CA GLY A 219 5.98 23.95 7.05
C GLY A 219 5.20 23.41 5.84
N ASP A 220 5.82 22.57 4.99
CA ASP A 220 5.08 21.49 4.29
C ASP A 220 5.95 20.28 3.83
N ASP A 221 7.27 20.33 4.04
CA ASP A 221 8.21 19.22 3.78
C ASP A 221 8.02 18.06 4.77
N ARG A 222 6.97 17.25 4.53
CA ARG A 222 6.64 16.01 5.28
C ARG A 222 7.74 14.94 5.18
N ASP A 223 8.62 15.06 4.20
CA ASP A 223 9.73 14.14 3.94
C ASP A 223 11.02 14.58 4.65
N SER A 224 11.00 15.54 5.60
CA SER A 224 12.17 15.76 6.47
C SER A 224 11.89 16.16 7.94
N VAL A 225 12.89 15.89 8.79
CA VAL A 225 12.89 16.12 10.24
C VAL A 225 14.25 16.67 10.70
N HIS A 226 14.24 17.46 11.77
CA HIS A 226 15.44 17.85 12.52
C HIS A 226 15.56 16.98 13.77
N LEU A 227 16.66 16.22 13.87
CA LEU A 227 17.06 15.49 15.06
C LEU A 227 17.92 16.41 15.94
N TYR A 228 17.54 16.55 17.20
CA TYR A 228 18.35 17.16 18.26
C TYR A 228 18.74 16.08 19.29
N VAL A 229 20.02 16.02 19.64
CA VAL A 229 20.52 15.11 20.68
C VAL A 229 21.46 15.86 21.62
N LEU A 230 21.16 15.86 22.91
CA LEU A 230 21.90 16.56 23.96
C LEU A 230 22.45 15.58 24.99
N HIS A 231 23.76 15.58 25.19
CA HIS A 231 24.39 14.81 26.27
C HIS A 231 24.13 15.48 27.63
N PRO A 232 23.58 14.76 28.64
CA PRO A 232 23.10 15.36 29.88
C PRO A 232 24.19 15.97 30.76
N ILE A 233 25.42 15.43 30.71
CA ILE A 233 26.56 15.89 31.53
C ILE A 233 27.48 16.84 30.73
N THR A 234 28.13 16.34 29.67
CA THR A 234 29.10 17.13 28.87
C THR A 234 28.53 18.35 28.13
N GLY A 235 27.20 18.44 27.97
CA GLY A 235 26.52 19.53 27.28
C GLY A 235 26.63 19.51 25.75
N TRP A 236 27.18 18.45 25.14
CA TRP A 236 27.23 18.33 23.68
C TRP A 236 25.83 18.20 23.08
N LEU A 237 25.45 19.20 22.27
CA LEU A 237 24.23 19.24 21.48
C LEU A 237 24.57 19.05 19.99
N VAL A 238 23.91 18.07 19.37
CA VAL A 238 24.00 17.80 17.92
C VAL A 238 22.65 18.06 17.27
N LEU A 239 22.64 18.84 16.19
CA LEU A 239 21.53 18.98 15.24
C LEU A 239 21.89 18.27 13.93
N ARG A 240 20.97 17.46 13.41
CA ARG A 240 21.06 16.89 12.07
C ARG A 240 19.74 17.06 11.33
N LYS A 241 19.76 17.66 10.13
CA LYS A 241 18.61 17.55 9.21
C LYS A 241 18.66 16.18 8.53
N ILE A 242 17.50 15.53 8.49
CA ILE A 242 17.32 14.19 7.94
C ILE A 242 16.13 14.27 6.99
N THR A 243 16.39 14.09 5.69
CA THR A 243 15.36 13.94 4.67
C THR A 243 15.16 12.47 4.31
N ARG A 244 14.03 12.16 3.69
CA ARG A 244 13.75 10.85 3.11
C ARG A 244 14.70 10.46 1.97
N ARG A 245 15.35 11.43 1.32
CA ARG A 245 16.45 11.17 0.36
C ARG A 245 17.70 10.68 1.08
N ASP A 246 17.97 11.19 2.28
CA ASP A 246 19.10 10.76 3.11
C ASP A 246 18.88 9.36 3.74
N MET A 247 17.63 8.90 3.79
CA MET A 247 17.32 7.49 4.12
C MET A 247 17.55 6.51 2.95
N ARG A 248 17.78 7.04 1.73
CA ARG A 248 17.96 6.25 0.49
C ARG A 248 19.36 6.36 -0.12
N SER A 249 20.06 7.46 0.15
CA SER A 249 21.41 7.73 -0.35
C SER A 249 22.42 7.77 0.79
N THR A 250 23.61 7.22 0.57
CA THR A 250 24.74 7.26 1.51
C THR A 250 25.44 8.63 1.56
N LEU A 251 24.80 9.69 1.06
CA LEU A 251 25.33 11.04 1.02
C LEU A 251 25.38 11.66 2.42
N GLY A 252 26.42 12.47 2.67
CA GLY A 252 26.67 13.05 3.99
C GLY A 252 25.66 14.12 4.37
N THR A 253 24.77 13.81 5.31
CA THR A 253 23.83 14.77 5.91
C THR A 253 24.54 15.84 6.75
N HIS A 254 24.22 17.11 6.50
CA HIS A 254 24.71 18.24 7.29
C HIS A 254 24.41 18.05 8.78
N THR A 255 25.47 18.12 9.58
CA THR A 255 25.42 17.95 11.04
C THR A 255 26.05 19.18 11.67
N ALA A 256 25.26 19.94 12.44
CA ALA A 256 25.75 21.02 13.29
C ALA A 256 25.94 20.50 14.71
N ARG A 257 26.96 21.00 15.41
CA ARG A 257 27.21 20.67 16.82
C ARG A 257 27.65 21.89 17.59
N VAL A 258 27.28 21.95 18.86
CA VAL A 258 27.66 22.99 19.82
C VAL A 258 27.78 22.35 21.20
N ARG A 259 28.65 22.87 22.06
CA ARG A 259 28.71 22.46 23.46
C ARG A 259 28.05 23.53 24.30
N ILE A 260 26.95 23.18 24.97
CA ILE A 260 26.34 24.06 25.97
C ILE A 260 27.24 24.04 27.20
N LEU A 261 27.83 25.18 27.52
CA LEU A 261 28.61 25.34 28.75
C LEU A 261 27.64 25.43 29.92
N ILE A 262 27.62 24.38 30.73
CA ILE A 262 27.03 24.41 32.07
C ILE A 262 28.05 25.12 32.96
N SER A 263 27.66 26.22 33.60
CA SER A 263 28.52 26.91 34.56
C SER A 263 28.69 26.06 35.82
N SER A 264 29.83 25.39 35.92
CA SER A 264 30.37 24.95 37.20
C SER A 264 30.83 26.19 37.95
N ASN A 265 30.01 26.66 38.90
CA ASN A 265 30.56 27.42 40.01
C ASN A 265 31.50 26.49 40.76
N ASP A 266 32.80 26.70 40.56
CA ASP A 266 33.85 26.82 41.58
C ASP A 266 35.16 27.17 40.83
N ASP A 267 36.13 27.78 41.51
CA ASP A 267 37.38 28.32 40.95
C ASP A 267 37.24 29.36 39.81
N ASP A 268 36.70 30.53 40.15
CA ASP A 268 37.19 31.80 39.60
C ASP A 268 37.92 32.56 40.73
N GLY A 269 39.07 32.01 41.12
CA GLY A 269 39.81 32.37 42.33
C GLY A 269 41.32 32.31 42.13
N MET A 270 41.90 33.33 41.49
CA MET A 270 43.35 33.51 41.52
C MET A 270 43.80 33.89 42.94
N ASP A 271 44.62 33.04 43.59
CA ASP A 271 45.87 33.57 44.13
C ASP A 271 46.98 32.52 44.33
N VAL A 272 48.20 33.02 44.48
CA VAL A 272 49.47 32.27 44.38
C VAL A 272 50.03 31.91 45.76
N ASN A 273 50.30 30.62 46.06
CA ASN A 273 51.57 30.08 46.67
C ASN A 273 51.49 28.71 47.40
N ALA A 274 52.62 27.98 47.32
CA ALA A 274 53.31 27.17 48.36
C ALA A 274 52.65 25.97 49.10
N ASP A 275 53.31 24.81 48.94
CA ASP A 275 53.75 23.84 49.97
C ASP A 275 52.89 23.57 51.22
N LYS A 276 52.06 22.51 51.18
CA LYS A 276 52.24 21.25 51.95
C LYS A 276 51.01 20.32 51.92
N PRO A 277 51.21 18.98 52.00
CA PRO A 277 50.18 18.06 52.44
C PRO A 277 50.15 17.98 53.98
N THR A 278 49.02 18.37 54.60
CA THR A 278 48.74 18.07 56.01
C THR A 278 47.33 17.52 56.16
N ASN A 279 47.23 16.33 56.75
CA ASN A 279 45.95 15.66 57.00
C ASN A 279 45.05 16.51 57.90
N SER A 280 43.84 16.82 57.45
CA SER A 280 42.75 17.26 58.31
C SER A 280 41.49 16.46 57.94
N THR A 281 41.15 15.49 58.80
CA THR A 281 39.86 14.80 58.74
C THR A 281 38.77 15.77 59.18
N GLY A 282 37.86 16.12 58.27
CA GLY A 282 36.65 16.87 58.56
C GLY A 282 35.49 16.29 57.75
N ASP A 283 34.52 15.68 58.42
CA ASP A 283 33.31 15.18 57.77
C ASP A 283 32.50 16.35 57.19
N GLY A 284 32.21 16.26 55.89
CA GLY A 284 31.58 17.34 55.13
C GLY A 284 31.12 16.92 53.74
N ASN A 285 30.58 15.70 53.59
CA ASN A 285 30.13 15.15 52.32
C ASN A 285 28.79 15.76 51.85
N ASP A 286 28.73 17.09 51.70
CA ASP A 286 27.76 17.73 50.80
C ASP A 286 28.25 17.55 49.35
N GLU A 287 28.11 16.32 48.82
CA GLU A 287 28.29 16.04 47.39
C GLU A 287 27.23 16.80 46.59
N SER A 288 27.53 18.05 46.23
CA SER A 288 26.61 18.88 45.46
C SER A 288 26.37 18.24 44.09
N SER A 289 25.18 17.66 43.91
CA SER A 289 24.92 16.76 42.78
C SER A 289 25.18 17.46 41.44
N PRO A 290 26.01 16.90 40.54
CA PRO A 290 26.50 17.62 39.38
C PRO A 290 25.35 18.09 38.48
N THR A 291 25.42 19.38 38.09
CA THR A 291 24.42 20.00 37.22
C THR A 291 24.33 19.21 35.91
N ARG A 292 23.13 18.73 35.58
CA ARG A 292 22.87 17.94 34.37
C ARG A 292 21.62 18.44 33.65
N PHE A 293 21.57 18.31 32.33
CA PHE A 293 20.31 18.51 31.60
C PHE A 293 19.31 17.42 31.98
N THR A 294 18.07 17.84 32.27
CA THR A 294 16.94 16.98 32.66
C THR A 294 15.78 17.06 31.67
N ALA A 295 15.69 18.13 30.88
CA ALA A 295 14.72 18.29 29.81
C ALA A 295 15.37 18.81 28.52
N LEU A 296 14.88 18.33 27.39
CA LEU A 296 15.05 18.89 26.05
C LEU A 296 13.67 18.85 25.40
N THR A 297 13.21 19.98 24.86
CA THR A 297 11.93 20.07 24.18
C THR A 297 12.05 20.88 22.89
N CYS A 298 11.21 20.59 21.91
CA CYS A 298 11.18 21.34 20.66
C CYS A 298 9.78 21.41 20.06
N HIS A 299 9.48 22.52 19.39
CA HIS A 299 8.24 22.72 18.64
C HIS A 299 8.48 23.69 17.49
N LYS A 300 8.22 23.26 16.25
CA LYS A 300 8.58 24.02 15.04
C LYS A 300 10.09 24.37 15.07
N SER A 301 10.46 25.65 15.07
CA SER A 301 11.83 26.14 15.18
C SER A 301 12.31 26.44 16.60
N MET A 302 11.44 26.36 17.61
CA MET A 302 11.81 26.58 19.01
C MET A 302 12.40 25.30 19.60
N VAL A 303 13.56 25.41 20.25
CA VAL A 303 14.22 24.32 20.97
C VAL A 303 14.75 24.87 22.29
N VAL A 304 14.44 24.20 23.40
CA VAL A 304 14.83 24.63 24.75
C VAL A 304 15.31 23.43 25.58
N ALA A 305 16.44 23.59 26.26
CA ALA A 305 16.99 22.62 27.21
C ALA A 305 16.94 23.16 28.64
N GLY A 306 16.82 22.27 29.64
CA GLY A 306 16.69 22.63 31.06
C GLY A 306 17.54 21.77 31.98
N THR A 307 18.20 22.39 32.97
CA THR A 307 19.07 21.69 33.93
C THR A 307 18.34 21.24 35.20
N SER A 308 19.04 20.44 36.01
CA SER A 308 18.66 20.05 37.37
C SER A 308 18.82 21.17 38.41
N LYS A 309 19.47 22.30 38.08
CA LYS A 309 19.54 23.50 38.94
C LYS A 309 18.46 24.54 38.62
N GLY A 310 17.85 24.45 37.44
CA GLY A 310 16.82 25.37 36.96
C GLY A 310 17.16 26.02 35.62
N ASP A 311 18.44 26.10 35.25
CA ASP A 311 18.91 26.85 34.09
C ASP A 311 18.22 26.41 32.80
N LEU A 312 17.79 27.40 32.02
CA LEU A 312 17.11 27.23 30.75
C LEU A 312 18.03 27.73 29.64
N TYR A 313 18.13 26.98 28.55
CA TYR A 313 18.96 27.31 27.39
C TYR A 313 18.11 27.25 26.13
N TRP A 314 17.98 28.39 25.46
CA TRP A 314 17.32 28.52 24.18
C TRP A 314 18.29 28.22 23.04
N ILE A 315 17.83 27.45 22.06
CA ILE A 315 18.64 26.94 20.96
C ILE A 315 18.00 27.39 19.64
N THR A 316 18.74 28.21 18.88
CA THR A 316 18.32 28.72 17.56
C THR A 316 19.13 28.05 16.45
N HIS A 317 18.43 27.54 15.42
CA HIS A 317 19.05 27.06 14.18
C HIS A 317 19.26 28.24 13.21
N ILE A 318 20.52 28.53 12.89
CA ILE A 318 20.94 29.53 11.90
C ILE A 318 21.15 28.85 10.55
N ALA A 319 20.61 29.43 9.49
CA ALA A 319 20.55 28.80 8.16
C ALA A 319 21.87 28.86 7.36
N VAL A 320 22.69 29.90 7.55
CA VAL A 320 23.92 30.14 6.76
C VAL A 320 25.04 30.69 7.65
N PRO A 321 26.16 29.96 7.84
CA PRO A 321 26.27 28.50 7.68
C PRO A 321 25.31 27.77 8.64
N VAL A 322 25.03 26.49 8.38
CA VAL A 322 24.16 25.65 9.22
C VAL A 322 24.77 25.54 10.63
N GLY A 323 24.19 26.28 11.58
CA GLY A 323 24.77 26.49 12.91
C GLY A 323 23.74 26.46 14.02
N LEU A 324 24.20 26.15 15.23
CA LEU A 324 23.42 26.23 16.46
C LEU A 324 23.93 27.40 17.29
N HIS A 325 23.10 28.42 17.46
CA HIS A 325 23.32 29.41 18.51
C HIS A 325 22.61 28.94 19.79
N VAL A 326 23.30 29.03 20.93
CA VAL A 326 22.73 28.69 22.23
C VAL A 326 22.86 29.89 23.15
N GLN A 327 21.72 30.35 23.66
CA GLN A 327 21.60 31.48 24.57
C GLN A 327 21.05 30.95 25.90
N LYS A 328 21.66 31.31 27.04
CA LYS A 328 21.03 31.09 28.34
C LYS A 328 19.80 32.01 28.43
N VAL A 329 18.67 31.47 28.88
CA VAL A 329 17.42 32.22 29.04
C VAL A 329 17.53 33.02 30.32
N GLU A 330 17.88 34.29 30.17
CA GLU A 330 18.01 35.25 31.25
C GLU A 330 17.03 36.40 31.00
N ALA A 331 16.37 36.85 32.07
CA ALA A 331 15.46 37.99 32.02
C ALA A 331 16.27 39.30 32.01
N PRO A 332 15.79 40.37 31.36
CA PRO A 332 16.47 41.66 31.37
C PRO A 332 16.60 42.20 32.81
N ASP A 333 17.76 42.77 33.14
CA ASP A 333 18.16 43.18 34.51
C ASP A 333 17.17 44.11 35.23
N ASN A 334 16.35 44.85 34.48
CA ASN A 334 15.31 45.73 35.00
C ASN A 334 14.13 44.98 35.67
N SER A 335 14.03 43.65 35.52
CA SER A 335 13.00 42.82 36.18
C SER A 335 13.40 42.45 37.61
N SER A 336 13.36 43.45 38.51
CA SER A 336 13.85 43.34 39.89
C SER A 336 13.25 42.18 40.70
N PHE A 337 14.08 41.57 41.54
CA PHE A 337 13.76 40.51 42.52
C PHE A 337 13.32 39.16 41.93
N LEU A 338 12.20 39.09 41.21
CA LEU A 338 11.59 37.81 40.81
C LEU A 338 12.48 36.96 39.88
N SER A 339 13.14 37.58 38.90
CA SER A 339 14.02 36.85 37.96
C SER A 339 15.15 36.07 38.64
N ARG A 340 15.76 36.67 39.69
CA ARG A 340 16.84 36.06 40.49
C ARG A 340 16.36 34.92 41.38
N LEU A 341 15.14 35.04 41.92
CA LEU A 341 14.52 34.04 42.80
C LEU A 341 14.12 32.76 42.05
N ILE A 342 13.72 32.90 40.79
CA ILE A 342 13.09 31.83 40.01
C ILE A 342 14.13 30.96 39.30
N PHE A 343 15.15 31.53 38.66
CA PHE A 343 16.21 30.75 38.00
C PHE A 343 17.59 31.23 38.45
N GLY A 344 18.32 30.32 39.10
CA GLY A 344 19.41 30.67 40.00
C GLY A 344 20.57 31.42 39.35
N THR A 345 20.71 32.70 39.71
CA THR A 345 22.02 33.36 39.79
C THR A 345 22.40 33.44 41.26
N SER A 346 23.35 32.61 41.66
CA SER A 346 23.89 32.58 43.03
C SER A 346 24.72 33.84 43.28
N ASN A 347 24.14 34.84 43.93
CA ASN A 347 24.83 35.87 44.71
C ASN A 347 23.78 36.70 45.47
N GLY A 348 23.62 36.40 46.76
CA GLY A 348 22.64 37.01 47.65
C GLY A 348 22.40 36.14 48.88
N GLU A 349 22.90 36.59 50.02
CA GLU A 349 22.59 36.02 51.33
C GLU A 349 21.16 36.43 51.78
N ASP A 350 20.70 35.90 52.91
CA ASP A 350 19.47 36.25 53.61
C ASP A 350 18.12 36.09 52.88
N SER A 351 17.56 34.87 52.96
CA SER A 351 16.26 34.69 53.65
C SER A 351 15.94 33.22 53.94
N SER A 352 15.53 32.92 55.18
CA SER A 352 15.38 31.55 55.68
C SER A 352 13.97 30.99 55.48
N LEU A 353 13.79 30.13 54.47
CA LEU A 353 12.69 29.17 54.40
C LEU A 353 13.27 27.74 54.43
N SER A 354 13.17 27.11 55.59
CA SER A 354 13.77 25.80 55.88
C SER A 354 12.96 24.64 55.26
N PHE A 355 13.15 24.39 53.97
CA PHE A 355 12.67 23.16 53.32
C PHE A 355 13.56 21.97 53.69
N PRO A 356 13.00 20.77 53.97
CA PRO A 356 13.78 19.60 54.37
C PRO A 356 14.68 19.09 53.23
N SER A 357 15.93 18.79 53.56
CA SER A 357 16.99 18.39 52.63
C SER A 357 16.89 16.92 52.17
N THR A 358 15.86 16.59 51.39
CA THR A 358 15.80 15.31 50.67
C THR A 358 16.55 15.39 49.34
N SER A 359 17.56 14.54 49.15
CA SER A 359 18.56 14.59 48.07
C SER A 359 18.10 14.18 46.65
N GLU A 360 16.78 14.21 46.37
CA GLU A 360 16.28 13.96 45.01
C GLU A 360 16.39 15.20 44.11
N THR A 361 17.02 15.05 42.94
CA THR A 361 17.22 16.17 42.00
C THR A 361 15.89 16.73 41.48
N THR A 362 15.56 17.97 41.84
CA THR A 362 14.37 18.71 41.38
C THR A 362 14.54 19.16 39.92
N GLY A 363 14.30 18.24 38.98
CA GLY A 363 14.46 18.50 37.54
C GLY A 363 13.42 19.47 36.96
N THR A 364 13.88 20.35 36.08
CA THR A 364 13.04 21.33 35.37
C THR A 364 12.28 20.64 34.22
N THR A 365 10.98 20.86 34.13
CA THR A 365 10.15 20.40 32.99
C THR A 365 9.83 21.59 32.09
N ILE A 366 9.91 21.41 30.76
CA ILE A 366 9.67 22.50 29.79
C ILE A 366 8.59 22.07 28.78
N ILE A 367 7.61 22.94 28.55
CA ILE A 367 6.48 22.70 27.63
C ILE A 367 6.42 23.81 26.57
N PRO A 368 6.41 23.50 25.27
CA PRO A 368 6.29 24.51 24.21
C PRO A 368 4.84 24.99 24.01
N LEU A 369 4.64 26.24 23.57
CA LEU A 369 3.33 26.81 23.23
C LEU A 369 3.25 27.14 21.72
N ALA A 370 2.04 27.19 21.14
CA ALA A 370 1.84 27.17 19.68
C ALA A 370 2.51 28.31 18.89
N LYS A 371 2.70 29.49 19.47
CA LYS A 371 3.25 30.65 18.76
C LYS A 371 4.72 30.47 18.32
N GLY A 372 5.44 29.52 18.92
CA GLY A 372 6.87 29.27 18.61
C GLY A 372 7.83 30.31 19.20
N THR A 373 7.31 31.35 19.85
CA THR A 373 8.05 32.29 20.72
C THR A 373 7.79 32.04 22.20
N GLU A 374 6.67 31.39 22.56
CA GLU A 374 6.23 31.22 23.94
C GLU A 374 6.48 29.78 24.43
N PHE A 375 6.96 29.61 25.66
CA PHE A 375 7.09 28.31 26.34
C PHE A 375 6.83 28.43 27.85
N LEU A 376 6.61 27.30 28.52
CA LEU A 376 6.51 27.20 29.98
C LEU A 376 7.71 26.46 30.53
N ALA A 377 8.27 26.96 31.62
CA ALA A 377 9.19 26.24 32.49
C ALA A 377 8.50 25.95 33.82
N LEU A 378 8.64 24.71 34.30
CA LEU A 378 8.01 24.21 35.51
C LEU A 378 9.07 23.62 36.43
N SER A 379 9.14 24.16 37.63
CA SER A 379 10.05 23.77 38.69
C SER A 379 9.29 23.74 40.01
N ILE A 380 9.69 22.84 40.91
CA ILE A 380 9.06 22.69 42.23
C ILE A 380 9.50 23.83 43.15
N ARG A 381 10.74 24.32 42.95
CA ARG A 381 11.31 25.47 43.66
C ARG A 381 10.84 26.80 43.06
N SER A 382 10.75 26.86 41.73
CA SER A 382 10.54 28.10 40.97
C SER A 382 9.10 28.35 40.52
N GLY A 383 8.20 27.40 40.78
CA GLY A 383 6.83 27.42 40.29
C GLY A 383 6.70 27.22 38.78
N VAL A 384 5.63 27.77 38.21
CA VAL A 384 5.32 27.75 36.78
C VAL A 384 5.57 29.14 36.20
N VAL A 385 6.40 29.21 35.16
CA VAL A 385 6.81 30.46 34.52
C VAL A 385 6.56 30.35 33.03
N LYS A 386 5.79 31.29 32.50
CA LYS A 386 5.68 31.49 31.05
C LYS A 386 6.84 32.38 30.61
N TRP A 387 7.55 31.95 29.59
CA TRP A 387 8.57 32.74 28.90
C TRP A 387 8.07 33.10 27.51
N ASN A 388 8.22 34.37 27.13
CA ASN A 388 8.03 34.83 25.76
C ASN A 388 9.40 35.29 25.19
N ALA A 389 9.74 34.81 24.00
CA ALA A 389 10.97 35.11 23.28
C ALA A 389 10.70 36.16 22.19
N GLU A 390 11.06 37.40 22.47
CA GLU A 390 10.90 38.53 21.56
C GLU A 390 12.09 38.60 20.58
N GLN A 391 11.79 38.65 19.28
CA GLN A 391 12.79 38.77 18.21
C GLN A 391 12.64 40.09 17.43
N PRO A 392 13.67 40.96 17.45
CA PRO A 392 13.89 41.90 16.35
C PRO A 392 14.39 41.10 15.13
N ILE A 393 13.55 41.02 14.09
CA ILE A 393 13.71 40.14 12.91
C ILE A 393 15.01 40.40 12.08
N ALA A 394 15.76 41.47 12.40
CA ALA A 394 16.93 41.90 11.65
C ALA A 394 18.28 41.21 12.02
N SER A 395 18.42 40.59 13.19
CA SER A 395 19.69 39.99 13.63
C SER A 395 19.50 38.75 14.51
N GLY A 396 19.44 37.57 13.88
CA GLY A 396 19.10 36.28 14.51
C GLY A 396 20.19 35.67 15.42
N HIS A 397 20.70 36.43 16.38
CA HIS A 397 21.76 36.01 17.31
C HIS A 397 21.42 36.23 18.79
N HIS A 398 20.41 37.05 19.14
CA HIS A 398 19.89 37.16 20.50
C HIS A 398 18.37 37.32 20.47
N ALA A 399 17.68 36.55 21.31
CA ALA A 399 16.29 36.79 21.68
C ALA A 399 16.26 37.49 23.06
N ILE A 400 15.24 38.32 23.28
CA ILE A 400 14.96 38.89 24.61
C ILE A 400 13.87 38.04 25.25
N PHE A 401 14.08 37.60 26.50
CA PHE A 401 13.13 36.73 27.20
C PHE A 401 12.37 37.49 28.27
N SER A 402 11.06 37.66 28.09
CA SER A 402 10.16 38.23 29.09
C SER A 402 9.49 37.10 29.90
N PRO A 403 9.77 36.99 31.22
CA PRO A 403 9.11 36.02 32.09
C PRO A 403 7.81 36.58 32.67
N THR A 404 6.72 35.83 32.52
CA THR A 404 5.48 35.98 33.30
C THR A 404 5.42 34.87 34.33
N TYR A 405 5.60 35.21 35.60
CA TYR A 405 5.45 34.26 36.71
C TYR A 405 3.97 33.93 36.92
N LEU A 406 3.62 32.64 36.99
CA LEU A 406 2.24 32.18 37.14
C LEU A 406 1.96 31.57 38.53
N GLY A 407 2.92 31.55 39.47
CA GLY A 407 2.74 30.97 40.81
C GLY A 407 3.37 29.58 40.99
N THR A 408 3.55 29.18 42.25
CA THR A 408 3.99 27.84 42.64
C THR A 408 2.83 26.86 42.76
N PHE A 409 3.13 25.56 42.65
CA PHE A 409 2.19 24.51 43.03
C PHE A 409 1.75 24.59 44.50
N ALA A 410 2.58 25.12 45.41
CA ALA A 410 2.22 25.26 46.82
C ALA A 410 1.14 26.33 47.04
N GLU A 411 1.32 27.52 46.45
CA GLU A 411 0.33 28.60 46.46
C GLU A 411 -0.97 28.18 45.76
N SER A 412 -0.86 27.51 44.60
CA SER A 412 -2.04 27.02 43.86
C SER A 412 -2.79 25.90 44.59
N LEU A 413 -2.12 25.05 45.38
CA LEU A 413 -2.78 24.06 46.23
C LEU A 413 -3.47 24.73 47.41
N ALA A 414 -2.78 25.62 48.12
CA ALA A 414 -3.32 26.36 49.27
C ALA A 414 -4.54 27.23 48.91
N THR A 415 -4.58 27.79 47.69
CA THR A 415 -5.71 28.61 47.20
C THR A 415 -6.84 27.79 46.54
N SER A 416 -6.63 26.49 46.31
CA SER A 416 -7.67 25.57 45.79
C SER A 416 -8.47 24.85 46.89
N ALA A 417 -8.05 24.96 48.15
CA ALA A 417 -8.57 24.17 49.26
C ALA A 417 -9.84 24.75 49.89
N THR A 418 -11.00 24.17 49.56
CA THR A 418 -12.20 24.20 50.44
C THR A 418 -12.22 23.04 51.44
N ASP A 419 -11.41 22.01 51.21
CA ASP A 419 -11.23 20.83 52.07
C ASP A 419 -9.73 20.58 52.35
N ASN A 420 -9.44 19.83 53.41
CA ASN A 420 -8.08 19.56 53.91
C ASN A 420 -7.21 18.77 52.91
N ASN A 421 -6.61 19.45 51.94
CA ASN A 421 -5.54 18.91 51.10
C ASN A 421 -4.22 18.86 51.88
N ASP A 422 -4.13 17.89 52.80
CA ASP A 422 -2.91 17.54 53.55
C ASP A 422 -1.84 16.90 52.62
N TRP A 423 -1.34 17.59 51.60
CA TRP A 423 -0.21 17.11 50.78
C TRP A 423 0.55 18.21 50.02
N THR A 424 1.80 17.94 49.68
CA THR A 424 2.69 18.84 48.91
C THR A 424 3.35 18.15 47.72
N VAL A 425 3.76 18.89 46.69
CA VAL A 425 4.43 18.32 45.50
C VAL A 425 5.90 18.01 45.78
N GLN A 426 6.29 16.73 45.73
CA GLN A 426 7.67 16.28 45.85
C GLN A 426 8.39 16.21 44.50
N LYS A 427 7.70 15.79 43.42
CA LYS A 427 8.32 15.55 42.11
C LYS A 427 7.36 15.77 40.95
N ILE A 428 7.72 16.58 39.96
CA ILE A 428 7.04 16.62 38.66
C ILE A 428 7.61 15.47 37.82
N LEU A 429 6.75 14.59 37.29
CA LEU A 429 7.18 13.41 36.53
C LEU A 429 6.99 13.60 35.01
N LYS A 430 5.87 14.20 34.61
CA LYS A 430 5.62 14.66 33.23
C LYS A 430 4.56 15.76 33.25
N ALA A 431 4.65 16.70 32.31
CA ALA A 431 3.65 17.74 32.12
C ALA A 431 3.39 17.96 30.62
N VAL A 432 2.16 18.35 30.28
CA VAL A 432 1.73 18.71 28.92
C VAL A 432 0.72 19.85 29.00
N MET A 433 0.61 20.63 27.93
CA MET A 433 -0.37 21.70 27.78
C MET A 433 -1.47 21.25 26.80
N THR A 434 -2.71 21.69 27.01
CA THR A 434 -3.79 21.51 26.04
C THR A 434 -3.55 22.33 24.77
N ILE A 435 -4.16 21.90 23.66
CA ILE A 435 -3.92 22.47 22.32
C ILE A 435 -4.52 23.88 22.15
N ASP A 436 -5.41 24.27 23.06
CA ASP A 436 -5.96 25.63 23.22
C ASP A 436 -5.15 26.52 24.20
N PHE A 437 -4.14 25.94 24.85
CA PHE A 437 -3.28 26.56 25.87
C PHE A 437 -4.00 27.05 27.15
N ARG A 438 -5.21 26.54 27.43
CA ARG A 438 -6.00 26.86 28.63
C ARG A 438 -5.59 26.05 29.87
N PHE A 439 -5.26 24.76 29.71
CA PHE A 439 -5.07 23.82 30.81
C PHE A 439 -3.70 23.11 30.78
N LEU A 440 -2.95 23.30 31.85
CA LEU A 440 -1.75 22.55 32.20
C LEU A 440 -2.15 21.22 32.86
N HIS A 441 -1.72 20.11 32.29
CA HIS A 441 -1.84 18.79 32.89
C HIS A 441 -0.48 18.30 33.37
N CYS A 442 -0.39 17.93 34.66
CA CYS A 442 0.84 17.42 35.27
C CYS A 442 0.57 16.10 35.99
N ILE A 443 1.43 15.10 35.78
CA ILE A 443 1.53 13.95 36.70
C ILE A 443 2.68 14.22 37.66
N VAL A 444 2.36 14.22 38.95
CA VAL A 444 3.30 14.54 40.04
C VAL A 444 3.29 13.46 41.11
N ARG A 445 4.44 13.25 41.76
CA ARG A 445 4.53 12.61 43.07
C ARG A 445 4.29 13.68 44.13
N GLY A 446 3.27 13.50 44.95
CA GLY A 446 2.99 14.30 46.14
C GLY A 446 3.34 13.52 47.41
N LYS A 447 3.54 14.24 48.52
CA LYS A 447 3.76 13.67 49.85
C LYS A 447 2.68 14.17 50.80
N VAL A 448 1.98 13.24 51.46
CA VAL A 448 0.86 13.53 52.37
C VAL A 448 1.41 14.07 53.71
N ALA A 449 0.83 15.16 54.20
CA ALA A 449 1.14 15.73 55.51
C ALA A 449 0.57 14.84 56.62
N GLY A 450 1.18 14.85 57.80
CA GLY A 450 0.84 13.94 58.89
C GLY A 450 1.34 12.49 58.68
N SER A 451 0.93 11.82 57.59
CA SER A 451 1.37 10.42 57.33
C SER A 451 2.75 10.30 56.72
N GLY A 452 3.21 11.32 55.97
CA GLY A 452 4.47 11.29 55.22
C GLY A 452 4.46 10.37 53.98
N GLU A 453 3.30 9.83 53.61
CA GLU A 453 3.12 8.87 52.52
C GLU A 453 3.31 9.53 51.14
N SER A 454 4.16 8.95 50.30
CA SER A 454 4.22 9.29 48.87
C SER A 454 2.94 8.86 48.15
N ARG A 455 2.38 9.69 47.27
CA ARG A 455 1.22 9.37 46.40
C ARG A 455 1.40 9.97 44.99
N LEU A 456 0.68 9.45 43.99
CA LEU A 456 0.65 10.02 42.63
C LEU A 456 -0.63 10.85 42.42
N TYR A 457 -0.48 12.02 41.82
CA TYR A 457 -1.59 12.90 41.48
C TYR A 457 -1.52 13.35 40.01
N TRP A 458 -2.67 13.37 39.35
CA TRP A 458 -2.87 14.07 38.08
C TRP A 458 -3.50 15.43 38.36
N ILE A 459 -2.70 16.49 38.28
CA ILE A 459 -3.13 17.88 38.42
C ILE A 459 -3.64 18.38 37.08
N VAL A 460 -4.79 19.06 37.10
CA VAL A 460 -5.30 19.93 36.04
C VAL A 460 -5.29 21.36 36.59
N ALA A 461 -4.46 22.22 36.00
CA ALA A 461 -4.35 23.62 36.39
C ALA A 461 -4.67 24.54 35.22
N ARG A 462 -5.55 25.52 35.43
CA ARG A 462 -5.88 26.55 34.45
C ARG A 462 -4.85 27.66 34.54
N LEU A 463 -4.34 28.09 33.38
CA LEU A 463 -3.49 29.28 33.27
C LEU A 463 -4.35 30.50 32.93
N GLY A 464 -3.85 31.70 33.22
CA GLY A 464 -4.53 32.97 32.92
C GLY A 464 -4.95 33.05 31.45
N GLY A 465 -6.18 33.52 31.21
CA GLY A 465 -6.75 33.64 29.87
C GLY A 465 -6.09 34.74 29.04
N ALA A 466 -6.34 34.75 27.73
CA ALA A 466 -5.74 35.72 26.80
C ALA A 466 -6.12 37.21 27.05
N SER A 467 -6.98 37.48 28.03
CA SER A 467 -7.38 38.82 28.50
C SER A 467 -7.22 39.01 30.02
N GLU A 468 -6.71 38.01 30.76
CA GLU A 468 -6.61 38.03 32.23
C GLU A 468 -5.27 37.42 32.67
N GLU A 469 -4.35 38.26 33.13
CA GLU A 469 -3.05 37.86 33.69
C GLU A 469 -3.19 37.27 35.12
N GLY A 470 -4.11 36.32 35.27
CA GLY A 470 -4.35 35.61 36.53
C GLY A 470 -3.26 34.56 36.82
N PRO A 471 -2.94 34.32 38.10
CA PRO A 471 -2.05 33.22 38.49
C PRO A 471 -2.65 31.86 38.12
N MET A 472 -1.79 30.85 38.02
CA MET A 472 -2.18 29.45 37.87
C MET A 472 -3.12 29.04 39.01
N LYS A 473 -4.31 28.58 38.65
CA LYS A 473 -5.25 27.95 39.59
C LYS A 473 -5.32 26.46 39.33
N ILE A 474 -5.05 25.64 40.34
CA ILE A 474 -5.36 24.20 40.28
C ILE A 474 -6.89 24.08 40.29
N VAL A 475 -7.43 23.48 39.23
CA VAL A 475 -8.88 23.25 39.07
C VAL A 475 -9.23 21.88 39.64
N ARG A 476 -8.43 20.85 39.34
CA ARG A 476 -8.60 19.48 39.85
C ARG A 476 -7.26 18.82 40.17
N SER A 477 -7.27 17.91 41.15
CA SER A 477 -6.14 17.04 41.47
C SER A 477 -6.63 15.63 41.76
N HIS A 478 -6.54 14.73 40.77
CA HIS A 478 -7.00 13.35 40.90
C HIS A 478 -5.90 12.49 41.53
N TRP A 479 -6.16 11.89 42.69
CA TRP A 479 -5.27 10.88 43.29
C TRP A 479 -5.33 9.58 42.47
N LEU A 480 -4.19 9.13 41.97
CA LEU A 480 -4.07 7.88 41.22
C LEU A 480 -3.91 6.70 42.20
N SER A 481 -4.98 6.41 42.95
CA SER A 481 -5.02 5.44 44.06
C SER A 481 -4.63 4.01 43.69
N ARG A 482 -4.69 3.66 42.39
CA ARG A 482 -4.20 2.38 41.84
C ARG A 482 -2.71 2.12 42.11
N PHE A 483 -1.91 3.17 42.34
CA PHE A 483 -0.46 3.07 42.52
C PHE A 483 -0.04 3.18 44.00
N ALA A 484 -0.12 2.07 44.73
CA ALA A 484 0.25 2.01 46.15
C ALA A 484 1.74 2.25 46.45
N LEU A 485 2.64 2.11 45.46
CA LEU A 485 4.09 2.31 45.60
C LEU A 485 4.61 3.30 44.53
N PRO A 486 4.27 4.59 44.63
CA PRO A 486 4.52 5.60 43.59
C PRO A 486 6.00 5.94 43.39
N ASP A 487 6.85 5.55 44.34
CA ASP A 487 8.30 5.68 44.22
C ASP A 487 8.88 4.79 43.12
N GLN A 488 8.21 3.67 42.82
CA GLN A 488 8.60 2.68 41.82
C GLN A 488 7.77 2.77 40.51
N VAL A 489 7.01 3.85 40.32
CA VAL A 489 6.18 4.07 39.14
C VAL A 489 6.87 4.99 38.14
N ARG A 490 6.87 4.59 36.86
CA ARG A 490 7.51 5.32 35.77
C ARG A 490 6.46 5.90 34.82
N VAL A 491 6.34 7.22 34.77
CA VAL A 491 5.55 7.90 33.74
C VAL A 491 6.34 7.86 32.42
N LEU A 492 5.79 7.17 31.43
CA LEU A 492 6.43 6.91 30.14
C LEU A 492 6.15 8.05 29.15
N GLY A 493 4.95 8.63 29.22
CA GLY A 493 4.55 9.82 28.46
C GLY A 493 3.22 10.42 28.96
N LEU A 494 2.93 11.63 28.48
CA LEU A 494 1.71 12.40 28.74
C LEU A 494 1.46 13.31 27.52
N VAL A 495 0.26 13.28 26.96
CA VAL A 495 -0.08 13.84 25.64
C VAL A 495 -1.50 14.39 25.62
N SER A 496 -1.70 15.63 25.13
CA SER A 496 -3.03 16.18 24.83
C SER A 496 -3.40 15.95 23.35
N CYS A 497 -4.66 15.63 23.10
CA CYS A 497 -5.24 15.40 21.77
C CYS A 497 -6.34 16.43 21.45
N ASP A 498 -6.63 16.60 20.15
CA ASP A 498 -7.51 17.66 19.63
C ASP A 498 -9.01 17.47 20.03
N ASN A 499 -9.36 16.33 20.62
CA ASN A 499 -10.67 15.98 21.21
C ASN A 499 -10.74 16.27 22.72
N GLU A 500 -10.01 17.29 23.19
CA GLU A 500 -9.79 17.70 24.59
C GLU A 500 -9.28 16.62 25.57
N SER A 501 -9.11 15.38 25.11
CA SER A 501 -8.70 14.24 25.92
C SER A 501 -7.19 14.25 26.13
N VAL A 502 -6.76 13.91 27.34
CA VAL A 502 -5.33 13.86 27.68
C VAL A 502 -4.96 12.44 28.08
N TYR A 503 -4.02 11.85 27.36
CA TYR A 503 -3.58 10.47 27.52
C TYR A 503 -2.26 10.40 28.28
N ALA A 504 -2.14 9.44 29.19
CA ALA A 504 -0.92 9.12 29.91
C ALA A 504 -0.58 7.63 29.77
N ALA A 505 0.71 7.30 29.76
CA ALA A 505 1.20 5.92 29.78
C ALA A 505 2.16 5.75 30.97
N VAL A 506 1.96 4.70 31.77
CA VAL A 506 2.65 4.51 33.05
C VAL A 506 3.02 3.03 33.23
N SER A 507 4.27 2.74 33.60
CA SER A 507 4.73 1.39 33.96
C SER A 507 4.94 1.25 35.48
N THR A 508 4.85 0.01 35.96
CA THR A 508 4.95 -0.41 37.35
C THR A 508 6.16 -1.33 37.57
N ILE A 509 6.46 -1.67 38.82
CA ILE A 509 7.56 -2.60 39.20
C ILE A 509 7.49 -3.93 38.42
N ASN A 510 6.27 -4.39 38.16
CA ASN A 510 5.98 -5.69 37.56
C ASN A 510 5.92 -5.64 36.02
N GLU A 511 6.44 -4.58 35.40
CA GLU A 511 6.42 -4.33 33.94
C GLU A 511 4.99 -4.27 33.33
N ALA A 512 3.96 -4.20 34.18
CA ALA A 512 2.58 -3.98 33.78
C ALA A 512 2.39 -2.51 33.43
N VAL A 513 2.06 -2.25 32.16
CA VAL A 513 1.82 -0.92 31.61
C VAL A 513 0.33 -0.60 31.61
N ILE A 514 0.00 0.58 32.15
CA ILE A 514 -1.36 1.11 32.26
C ILE A 514 -1.44 2.36 31.37
N VAL A 515 -2.45 2.40 30.51
CA VAL A 515 -2.78 3.58 29.70
C VAL A 515 -4.00 4.24 30.31
N MET A 516 -3.93 5.55 30.54
CA MET A 516 -5.00 6.34 31.14
C MET A 516 -5.42 7.46 30.19
N ALA A 517 -6.70 7.80 30.17
CA ALA A 517 -7.27 8.94 29.47
C ALA A 517 -8.09 9.77 30.46
N LEU A 518 -7.72 11.03 30.64
CA LEU A 518 -8.57 12.03 31.27
C LEU A 518 -9.51 12.59 30.19
N VAL A 519 -10.80 12.31 30.32
CA VAL A 519 -11.85 12.65 29.36
C VAL A 519 -12.91 13.52 30.03
N PRO A 520 -13.62 14.41 29.30
CA PRO A 520 -14.82 15.05 29.84
C PRO A 520 -15.86 13.99 30.21
N GLY A 521 -16.40 14.07 31.42
CA GLY A 521 -17.60 13.33 31.80
C GLY A 521 -18.83 13.97 31.17
N GLY A 522 -19.78 13.16 30.71
CA GLY A 522 -20.98 13.63 30.00
C GLY A 522 -22.06 14.17 30.94
N GLY A 523 -21.74 15.17 31.76
CA GLY A 523 -22.71 15.97 32.53
C GLY A 523 -22.67 17.43 32.08
N ASP A 524 -23.69 18.22 32.42
CA ASP A 524 -23.78 19.66 32.06
C ASP A 524 -22.77 20.56 32.80
N ASP A 525 -21.96 20.00 33.71
CA ASP A 525 -20.93 20.71 34.47
C ASP A 525 -19.56 20.56 33.77
N ASP A 526 -19.16 21.57 32.99
CA ASP A 526 -17.98 21.61 32.10
C ASP A 526 -16.66 21.13 32.74
N ASP A 527 -16.55 21.20 34.06
CA ASP A 527 -15.36 20.78 34.80
C ASP A 527 -15.25 19.24 34.95
N ASP A 528 -16.31 18.44 34.75
CA ASP A 528 -16.41 17.09 35.34
C ASP A 528 -15.65 15.96 34.61
N ARG A 529 -14.33 16.14 34.49
CA ARG A 529 -13.41 15.20 33.85
C ARG A 529 -13.19 13.94 34.69
N ILE A 530 -13.27 12.78 34.03
CA ILE A 530 -13.10 11.44 34.60
C ILE A 530 -11.81 10.82 34.06
N ILE A 531 -11.04 10.15 34.93
CA ILE A 531 -9.92 9.29 34.49
C ILE A 531 -10.46 7.91 34.16
N GLN A 532 -10.24 7.50 32.91
CA GLN A 532 -10.49 6.17 32.40
C GLN A 532 -9.15 5.47 32.22
N GLU A 533 -9.09 4.16 32.43
CA GLU A 533 -7.83 3.40 32.39
C GLU A 533 -7.99 2.03 31.70
N VAL A 534 -6.89 1.50 31.17
CA VAL A 534 -6.81 0.16 30.60
C VAL A 534 -5.41 -0.44 30.83
N ASP A 535 -5.39 -1.72 31.21
CA ASP A 535 -4.17 -2.52 31.32
C ASP A 535 -3.77 -3.08 29.96
N LEU A 536 -2.49 -2.97 29.60
CA LEU A 536 -1.95 -3.63 28.40
C LEU A 536 -1.63 -5.10 28.69
N PRO A 537 -1.91 -6.03 27.75
CA PRO A 537 -1.72 -7.46 27.97
C PRO A 537 -0.23 -7.83 28.02
N MET A 538 0.30 -8.03 29.23
CA MET A 538 1.72 -8.36 29.51
C MET A 538 2.29 -9.52 28.67
N ALA A 539 1.45 -10.49 28.29
CA ALA A 539 1.86 -11.66 27.50
C ALA A 539 2.12 -11.36 26.01
N GLU A 540 1.67 -10.20 25.50
CA GLU A 540 1.84 -9.80 24.09
C GLU A 540 2.63 -8.49 23.95
N ILE A 541 2.75 -7.72 25.03
CA ILE A 541 3.32 -6.37 25.04
C ILE A 541 4.15 -6.15 26.33
N PRO A 542 5.48 -6.39 26.30
CA PRO A 542 6.37 -5.91 27.34
C PRO A 542 6.59 -4.38 27.24
N ASP A 543 7.02 -3.81 28.37
CA ASP A 543 7.35 -2.41 28.70
C ASP A 543 7.44 -1.38 27.53
N LEU A 544 6.78 -0.22 27.67
CA LEU A 544 6.89 0.86 26.67
C LEU A 544 8.18 1.67 26.80
N LEU A 545 8.74 2.10 25.66
CA LEU A 545 9.98 2.86 25.59
C LEU A 545 9.80 4.29 26.12
N PRO A 546 10.75 4.85 26.90
CA PRO A 546 10.58 6.14 27.57
C PRO A 546 10.47 7.31 26.58
N SER A 547 9.46 8.17 26.75
CA SER A 547 9.15 9.33 25.90
C SER A 547 8.88 9.02 24.42
N MET A 548 8.65 7.75 24.06
CA MET A 548 8.16 7.32 22.74
C MET A 548 6.63 7.37 22.68
N MET A 549 6.03 8.51 23.02
CA MET A 549 4.58 8.72 23.07
C MET A 549 4.21 10.05 22.41
N GLU A 550 3.29 10.01 21.45
CA GLU A 550 2.83 11.18 20.65
C GLU A 550 1.30 11.14 20.50
N ARG A 551 0.68 12.28 20.12
CA ARG A 551 -0.73 12.31 19.70
C ARG A 551 -0.90 11.66 18.33
N ASP A 552 -1.83 10.72 18.23
CA ASP A 552 -2.21 10.13 16.95
C ASP A 552 -3.24 11.01 16.25
N THR A 553 -2.73 11.84 15.34
CA THR A 553 -3.49 12.78 14.50
C THR A 553 -4.54 12.14 13.59
N ILE A 554 -4.58 10.80 13.45
CA ILE A 554 -5.62 10.10 12.67
C ILE A 554 -6.84 9.74 13.53
N THR A 555 -6.65 9.48 14.84
CA THR A 555 -7.71 8.90 15.69
C THR A 555 -7.95 9.62 17.00
N HIS A 556 -7.31 10.78 17.22
CA HIS A 556 -7.35 11.56 18.47
C HIS A 556 -7.09 10.70 19.73
N GLY A 557 -6.14 9.77 19.60
CA GLY A 557 -5.62 8.90 20.66
C GLY A 557 -4.12 9.12 20.86
N CYS A 558 -3.45 8.23 21.60
CA CYS A 558 -2.00 8.23 21.72
C CYS A 558 -1.35 7.12 20.89
N TYR A 559 -0.24 7.47 20.23
CA TYR A 559 0.71 6.54 19.64
C TYR A 559 1.82 6.24 20.67
N MET A 560 2.26 4.99 20.76
CA MET A 560 3.26 4.49 21.72
C MET A 560 4.18 3.44 21.06
N VAL A 561 5.36 3.16 21.63
CA VAL A 561 6.26 2.09 21.14
C VAL A 561 6.71 1.18 22.29
N ALA A 562 6.54 -0.13 22.11
CA ALA A 562 6.95 -1.17 23.06
C ALA A 562 8.42 -1.60 22.88
N SER A 563 9.01 -2.16 23.94
CA SER A 563 10.35 -2.78 23.95
C SER A 563 10.44 -3.98 23.00
N SER A 564 9.32 -4.64 22.69
CA SER A 564 9.20 -5.64 21.63
C SER A 564 9.35 -5.08 20.19
N GLY A 565 9.52 -3.76 20.05
CA GLY A 565 9.63 -3.09 18.74
C GLY A 565 8.29 -2.89 18.03
N ILE A 566 7.18 -3.07 18.75
CA ILE A 566 5.82 -2.92 18.24
C ILE A 566 5.35 -1.49 18.48
N GLY A 567 4.87 -0.83 17.42
CA GLY A 567 4.25 0.49 17.50
C GLY A 567 2.73 0.37 17.64
N MET A 568 2.20 0.96 18.70
CA MET A 568 0.82 0.82 19.16
C MET A 568 0.06 2.14 19.05
N ARG A 569 -1.25 2.02 18.86
CA ARG A 569 -2.23 3.09 19.03
C ARG A 569 -3.16 2.69 20.16
N ALA A 570 -3.32 3.54 21.17
CA ALA A 570 -4.43 3.43 22.12
C ALA A 570 -5.33 4.64 21.97
N ARG A 571 -6.63 4.40 21.86
CA ARG A 571 -7.65 5.45 21.80
C ARG A 571 -8.81 5.08 22.71
N TYR A 572 -9.21 6.01 23.56
CA TYR A 572 -10.45 5.90 24.29
C TYR A 572 -11.59 6.13 23.29
N MET A 573 -12.50 5.19 23.19
CA MET A 573 -13.72 5.31 22.41
C MET A 573 -14.83 5.59 23.41
N PRO A 574 -15.22 6.87 23.64
CA PRO A 574 -16.35 7.16 24.51
C PRO A 574 -17.54 6.38 23.98
N GLN A 575 -18.16 5.56 24.82
CA GLN A 575 -19.47 5.03 24.50
C GLN A 575 -20.37 6.24 24.25
N GLN A 576 -21.08 6.27 23.12
CA GLN A 576 -22.13 7.25 22.91
C GLN A 576 -23.28 6.91 23.86
N GLN A 577 -23.16 7.39 25.09
CA GLN A 577 -24.16 7.25 26.14
C GLN A 577 -25.36 8.14 25.78
N ASN A 578 -26.24 7.63 24.92
CA ASN A 578 -27.65 8.00 25.00
C ASN A 578 -28.07 7.78 26.46
N HIS A 579 -28.37 8.87 27.15
CA HIS A 579 -28.52 8.87 28.61
C HIS A 579 -29.77 8.08 29.01
N GLN A 580 -29.57 6.97 29.72
CA GLN A 580 -30.11 6.74 31.06
C GLN A 580 -29.78 5.31 31.53
N GLU A 581 -28.77 5.17 32.39
CA GLU A 581 -28.73 4.10 33.40
C GLU A 581 -27.67 4.43 34.46
N GLY A 582 -28.13 4.94 35.60
CA GLY A 582 -27.28 5.30 36.72
C GLY A 582 -27.35 4.25 37.83
N GLN A 583 -26.21 3.63 38.14
CA GLN A 583 -25.89 2.96 39.43
C GLN A 583 -26.79 1.74 39.77
N LEU A 584 -26.23 0.54 39.97
CA LEU A 584 -25.24 0.25 41.01
C LEU A 584 -24.31 -0.92 40.62
N ARG A 585 -23.13 -0.97 41.25
CA ARG A 585 -22.04 -1.89 40.92
C ARG A 585 -21.49 -2.56 42.18
N GLN A 586 -20.84 -3.72 41.99
CA GLN A 586 -19.93 -4.42 42.91
C GLN A 586 -20.53 -5.20 44.09
N LEU A 587 -20.29 -6.52 44.07
CA LEU A 587 -19.54 -7.35 45.05
C LEU A 587 -19.73 -8.83 44.59
N GLN A 588 -18.78 -9.75 44.52
CA GLN A 588 -17.31 -9.80 44.57
C GLN A 588 -16.94 -11.29 44.34
N SER A 589 -15.92 -11.59 43.52
CA SER A 589 -15.10 -12.82 43.56
C SER A 589 -15.70 -14.20 43.14
N PRO A 590 -14.88 -15.16 42.63
CA PRO A 590 -15.37 -16.34 41.92
C PRO A 590 -15.25 -17.68 42.67
N SER A 591 -15.99 -18.71 42.22
CA SER A 591 -15.63 -20.12 42.48
C SER A 591 -15.87 -21.01 41.24
N LYS A 592 -14.96 -21.94 40.96
CA LYS A 592 -14.99 -22.81 39.77
C LYS A 592 -15.73 -24.13 40.06
N ARG A 593 -16.92 -24.34 39.46
CA ARG A 593 -17.48 -25.68 39.21
C ARG A 593 -18.35 -25.67 37.95
N ARG A 594 -17.99 -26.49 36.94
CA ARG A 594 -18.89 -26.80 35.83
C ARG A 594 -20.13 -27.53 36.38
N LYS A 595 -21.32 -27.14 35.92
CA LYS A 595 -22.58 -27.88 36.02
C LYS A 595 -23.15 -28.07 34.61
N PHE A 596 -23.93 -29.12 34.41
CA PHE A 596 -24.69 -29.35 33.18
C PHE A 596 -26.11 -28.75 33.29
N GLY A 597 -26.58 -28.11 32.23
CA GLY A 597 -28.01 -27.96 31.88
C GLY A 597 -28.84 -27.01 32.75
N ASN A 598 -28.74 -25.71 32.50
CA ASN A 598 -29.68 -24.69 33.03
C ASN A 598 -30.69 -24.20 31.97
N ASP A 599 -30.41 -24.46 30.69
CA ASP A 599 -31.00 -23.85 29.50
C ASP A 599 -32.54 -23.98 29.44
N LYS A 600 -33.11 -25.12 29.85
CA LYS A 600 -34.58 -25.29 29.97
C LYS A 600 -35.22 -24.42 31.05
N ILE A 601 -34.50 -24.14 32.14
CA ILE A 601 -34.94 -23.27 33.23
C ILE A 601 -34.81 -21.80 32.79
N LEU A 602 -33.72 -21.45 32.10
CA LEU A 602 -33.53 -20.13 31.49
C LEU A 602 -34.63 -19.83 30.46
N ALA A 603 -34.92 -20.76 29.55
CA ALA A 603 -36.02 -20.65 28.60
C ALA A 603 -37.37 -20.50 29.30
N GLN A 604 -37.64 -21.26 30.38
CA GLN A 604 -38.87 -21.10 31.17
C GLN A 604 -38.97 -19.73 31.84
N HIS A 605 -37.87 -19.22 32.41
CA HIS A 605 -37.83 -17.90 33.06
C HIS A 605 -38.00 -16.77 32.03
N LEU A 606 -37.31 -16.85 30.89
CA LEU A 606 -37.44 -15.91 29.77
C LEU A 606 -38.87 -15.92 29.21
N ARG A 607 -39.47 -17.10 29.00
CA ARG A 607 -40.88 -17.25 28.60
C ARG A 607 -41.82 -16.59 29.61
N SER A 608 -41.58 -16.76 30.91
CA SER A 608 -42.41 -16.16 31.95
C SER A 608 -42.26 -14.63 32.02
N HIS A 609 -41.06 -14.10 31.78
CA HIS A 609 -40.84 -12.66 31.74
C HIS A 609 -41.48 -12.03 30.50
N PHE A 610 -41.33 -12.65 29.31
CA PHE A 610 -41.99 -12.20 28.08
C PHE A 610 -43.51 -12.07 28.25
N TRP A 611 -44.20 -13.13 28.67
CA TRP A 611 -45.65 -13.06 28.83
C TRP A 611 -46.10 -12.11 29.95
N ALA A 612 -45.33 -11.98 31.03
CA ALA A 612 -45.63 -11.03 32.10
C ALA A 612 -45.49 -9.56 31.65
N SER A 613 -44.50 -9.25 30.82
CA SER A 613 -44.26 -7.90 30.29
C SER A 613 -45.19 -7.56 29.12
N TYR A 614 -45.49 -8.52 28.24
CA TYR A 614 -46.42 -8.33 27.12
C TYR A 614 -47.88 -8.17 27.56
N GLN A 615 -48.32 -8.87 28.61
CA GLN A 615 -49.70 -8.75 29.13
C GLN A 615 -50.01 -7.42 29.85
N ASP A 616 -48.98 -6.66 30.23
CA ASP A 616 -49.13 -5.45 31.04
C ASP A 616 -47.87 -4.56 30.85
N PRO A 617 -47.78 -3.86 29.70
CA PRO A 617 -46.57 -3.15 29.26
C PRO A 617 -46.30 -1.83 30.01
N ASN A 618 -47.24 -1.39 30.86
CA ASN A 618 -47.13 -0.16 31.64
C ASN A 618 -46.41 -0.37 32.99
N VAL A 619 -46.12 -1.62 33.36
CA VAL A 619 -45.45 -1.97 34.62
C VAL A 619 -44.05 -2.50 34.30
N ASP A 620 -43.03 -1.74 34.67
CA ASP A 620 -41.64 -2.18 34.58
C ASP A 620 -41.37 -3.36 35.52
N LYS A 621 -41.31 -4.56 34.94
CA LYS A 621 -41.10 -5.82 35.66
C LYS A 621 -39.60 -6.15 35.67
N PRO A 622 -38.97 -6.27 36.85
CA PRO A 622 -37.53 -6.46 36.93
C PRO A 622 -37.13 -7.78 36.26
N THR A 623 -36.20 -7.70 35.31
CA THR A 623 -35.68 -8.84 34.56
C THR A 623 -35.17 -9.92 35.53
N PRO A 624 -35.64 -11.18 35.43
CA PRO A 624 -35.28 -12.23 36.39
C PRO A 624 -33.76 -12.36 36.57
N PRO A 625 -33.23 -12.34 37.81
CA PRO A 625 -31.78 -12.37 38.05
C PRO A 625 -31.05 -13.55 37.42
N SER A 626 -31.74 -14.67 37.20
CA SER A 626 -31.21 -15.84 36.50
C SER A 626 -30.89 -15.60 35.01
N LEU A 627 -31.55 -14.64 34.35
CA LEU A 627 -31.27 -14.27 32.96
C LEU A 627 -30.05 -13.33 32.89
N LEU A 628 -29.98 -12.36 33.81
CA LEU A 628 -28.84 -11.45 33.97
C LEU A 628 -27.55 -12.14 34.49
N GLN A 629 -27.66 -13.35 35.04
CA GLN A 629 -26.56 -14.16 35.57
C GLN A 629 -26.31 -15.44 34.74
N ALA A 630 -26.96 -15.59 33.58
CA ALA A 630 -26.77 -16.73 32.69
C ALA A 630 -25.42 -16.66 31.96
N ASP A 631 -24.88 -17.82 31.57
CA ASP A 631 -23.76 -17.87 30.63
C ASP A 631 -24.29 -17.48 29.22
N PRO A 632 -23.63 -16.59 28.45
CA PRO A 632 -24.21 -16.04 27.22
C PRO A 632 -24.64 -17.10 26.20
N THR A 633 -23.95 -18.23 26.10
CA THR A 633 -24.31 -19.33 25.20
C THR A 633 -25.60 -20.06 25.61
N ASP A 634 -25.81 -20.25 26.92
CA ASP A 634 -27.01 -20.90 27.46
C ASP A 634 -28.22 -19.95 27.32
N LEU A 635 -27.97 -18.64 27.49
CA LEU A 635 -28.93 -17.56 27.34
C LEU A 635 -29.36 -17.37 25.87
N GLU A 636 -28.41 -17.33 24.94
CA GLU A 636 -28.66 -17.27 23.49
C GLU A 636 -29.44 -18.50 23.00
N SER A 637 -29.07 -19.69 23.47
CA SER A 637 -29.80 -20.93 23.18
C SER A 637 -31.26 -20.86 23.66
N ALA A 638 -31.48 -20.30 24.86
CA ALA A 638 -32.83 -20.08 25.38
C ALA A 638 -33.63 -19.02 24.58
N MET A 639 -32.98 -17.95 24.12
CA MET A 639 -33.63 -16.92 23.29
C MET A 639 -34.07 -17.47 21.92
N ILE A 640 -33.19 -18.22 21.25
CA ILE A 640 -33.49 -18.87 19.97
C ILE A 640 -34.63 -19.89 20.16
N GLN A 641 -34.62 -20.67 21.24
CA GLN A 641 -35.72 -21.60 21.56
C GLN A 641 -37.05 -20.85 21.73
N ILE A 642 -37.08 -19.73 22.45
CA ILE A 642 -38.33 -18.97 22.66
C ILE A 642 -38.82 -18.32 21.37
N GLY A 643 -37.93 -17.81 20.50
CA GLY A 643 -38.32 -17.35 19.17
C GLY A 643 -38.99 -18.46 18.33
N ALA A 644 -38.39 -19.65 18.30
CA ALA A 644 -38.97 -20.82 17.61
C ALA A 644 -40.28 -21.32 18.27
N GLU A 645 -40.45 -21.18 19.58
CA GLU A 645 -41.71 -21.48 20.26
C GLU A 645 -42.82 -20.46 19.99
N LEU A 646 -42.48 -19.19 19.75
CA LEU A 646 -43.44 -18.17 19.30
C LEU A 646 -43.86 -18.45 17.86
N GLN A 647 -42.91 -18.82 17.00
CA GLN A 647 -43.18 -19.28 15.62
C GLN A 647 -44.16 -20.46 15.57
N GLN A 648 -43.92 -21.51 16.36
CA GLN A 648 -44.77 -22.72 16.39
C GLN A 648 -46.17 -22.53 17.00
N LYS A 649 -46.44 -21.37 17.63
CA LYS A 649 -47.75 -21.07 18.26
C LYS A 649 -48.66 -20.18 17.41
N GLY A 650 -48.22 -19.78 16.21
CA GLY A 650 -49.04 -19.03 15.27
C GLY A 650 -50.16 -19.86 14.67
N ASP A 651 -51.41 -19.52 14.97
CA ASP A 651 -52.54 -19.93 14.15
C ASP A 651 -52.50 -19.13 12.83
N PRO A 652 -52.56 -19.76 11.64
CA PRO A 652 -52.54 -19.03 10.37
C PRO A 652 -53.73 -18.09 10.15
N SER A 653 -54.81 -18.21 10.94
CA SER A 653 -55.90 -17.20 10.99
C SER A 653 -55.58 -15.98 11.84
N SER A 654 -54.46 -15.99 12.56
CA SER A 654 -54.04 -15.01 13.57
C SER A 654 -52.55 -14.61 13.40
N TYR A 655 -51.99 -14.78 12.21
CA TYR A 655 -50.53 -14.72 11.97
C TYR A 655 -49.90 -13.36 12.36
N SER A 656 -50.64 -12.25 12.22
CA SER A 656 -50.21 -10.91 12.60
C SER A 656 -49.80 -10.82 14.07
N ILE A 657 -50.50 -11.55 14.95
CA ILE A 657 -50.21 -11.64 16.38
C ILE A 657 -48.86 -12.34 16.62
N SER A 658 -48.48 -13.31 15.78
CA SER A 658 -47.19 -14.02 15.92
C SER A 658 -46.00 -13.14 15.54
N ILE A 659 -46.18 -12.28 14.53
CA ILE A 659 -45.21 -11.26 14.13
C ILE A 659 -45.10 -10.17 15.20
N GLU A 660 -46.24 -9.71 15.74
CA GLU A 660 -46.31 -8.77 16.87
C GLU A 660 -45.60 -9.32 18.11
N TRP A 661 -45.80 -10.61 18.44
CA TRP A 661 -45.09 -11.28 19.54
C TRP A 661 -43.57 -11.32 19.30
N GLN A 662 -43.12 -11.64 18.08
CA GLN A 662 -41.69 -11.67 17.77
C GLN A 662 -41.07 -10.27 17.87
N HIS A 663 -41.70 -9.23 17.32
CA HIS A 663 -41.21 -7.85 17.51
C HIS A 663 -41.23 -7.43 18.98
N SER A 664 -42.30 -7.71 19.72
CA SER A 664 -42.42 -7.43 21.15
C SER A 664 -41.34 -8.16 21.98
N PHE A 665 -40.99 -9.39 21.59
CA PHE A 665 -39.94 -10.18 22.22
C PHE A 665 -38.56 -9.56 21.96
N ILE A 666 -38.24 -9.15 20.72
CA ILE A 666 -36.99 -8.44 20.39
C ILE A 666 -36.92 -7.10 21.14
N THR A 667 -38.00 -6.32 21.16
CA THR A 667 -38.07 -5.05 21.91
C THR A 667 -37.87 -5.26 23.42
N LEU A 668 -38.44 -6.31 24.01
CA LEU A 668 -38.20 -6.66 25.40
C LEU A 668 -36.74 -7.03 25.66
N LEU A 669 -36.14 -7.89 24.83
CA LEU A 669 -34.72 -8.25 24.93
C LEU A 669 -33.81 -7.02 24.83
N GLN A 670 -34.17 -6.03 24.01
CA GLN A 670 -33.43 -4.77 23.88
C GLN A 670 -33.59 -3.87 25.11
N LYS A 671 -34.82 -3.74 25.63
CA LYS A 671 -35.13 -2.96 26.84
C LYS A 671 -34.45 -3.55 28.09
N ASP A 672 -34.45 -4.87 28.24
CA ASP A 672 -33.77 -5.59 29.32
C ASP A 672 -32.22 -5.59 29.17
N GLY A 673 -31.68 -5.00 28.11
CA GLY A 673 -30.25 -5.07 27.75
C GLY A 673 -29.77 -6.45 27.29
N LEU A 674 -30.55 -7.51 27.49
CA LEU A 674 -30.26 -8.90 27.17
C LEU A 674 -29.86 -9.12 25.71
N TYR A 675 -30.41 -8.34 24.76
CA TYR A 675 -30.06 -8.40 23.34
C TYR A 675 -28.57 -8.15 23.07
N ARG A 676 -27.88 -7.43 23.96
CA ARG A 676 -26.43 -7.15 23.88
C ARG A 676 -25.56 -8.38 24.20
N HIS A 677 -26.15 -9.48 24.69
CA HIS A 677 -25.45 -10.72 24.98
C HIS A 677 -25.54 -11.76 23.85
N LEU A 678 -26.37 -11.53 22.84
CA LEU A 678 -26.44 -12.36 21.64
C LEU A 678 -25.18 -12.21 20.79
N SER A 679 -24.69 -13.32 20.25
CA SER A 679 -23.77 -13.31 19.11
C SER A 679 -24.45 -12.73 17.86
N GLU A 680 -23.66 -12.28 16.87
CA GLU A 680 -24.19 -11.89 15.56
C GLU A 680 -24.95 -13.05 14.89
N ASP A 681 -24.52 -14.31 15.09
CA ASP A 681 -25.24 -15.49 14.59
C ASP A 681 -26.58 -15.71 15.32
N GLY A 682 -26.64 -15.38 16.62
CA GLY A 682 -27.88 -15.37 17.40
C GLY A 682 -28.87 -14.30 16.92
N LYS A 683 -28.39 -13.08 16.64
CA LYS A 683 -29.18 -12.02 15.99
C LYS A 683 -29.70 -12.47 14.62
N TRP A 684 -28.82 -13.02 13.77
CA TRP A 684 -29.16 -13.55 12.45
C TRP A 684 -30.25 -14.64 12.53
N LYS A 685 -30.15 -15.57 13.47
CA LYS A 685 -31.16 -16.62 13.69
C LYS A 685 -32.53 -16.04 14.09
N LEU A 686 -32.56 -15.04 14.97
CA LEU A 686 -33.80 -14.35 15.36
C LEU A 686 -34.43 -13.54 14.20
N LEU A 687 -33.60 -12.95 13.33
CA LEU A 687 -34.04 -12.31 12.08
C LEU A 687 -34.61 -13.34 11.10
N GLY A 688 -33.96 -14.50 10.95
CA GLY A 688 -34.42 -15.61 10.11
C GLY A 688 -35.78 -16.17 10.55
N ILE A 689 -36.01 -16.30 11.85
CA ILE A 689 -37.32 -16.66 12.43
C ILE A 689 -38.38 -15.60 12.09
N GLY A 690 -38.02 -14.31 12.14
CA GLY A 690 -38.90 -13.20 11.74
C GLY A 690 -39.27 -13.24 10.24
N GLN A 691 -38.29 -13.50 9.37
CA GLN A 691 -38.50 -13.66 7.92
C GLN A 691 -39.45 -14.83 7.61
N GLU A 692 -39.25 -15.99 8.24
CA GLU A 692 -40.09 -17.17 8.02
C GLU A 692 -41.51 -16.94 8.53
N LEU A 693 -41.67 -16.31 9.71
CA LEU A 693 -42.98 -15.92 10.26
C LEU A 693 -43.73 -14.94 9.36
N CYS A 694 -43.07 -13.87 8.90
CA CYS A 694 -43.71 -12.88 8.04
C CYS A 694 -44.16 -13.50 6.71
N THR A 695 -43.33 -14.37 6.14
CA THR A 695 -43.63 -15.02 4.86
C THR A 695 -44.71 -16.10 5.01
N PHE A 696 -44.71 -16.87 6.10
CA PHE A 696 -45.80 -17.80 6.44
C PHE A 696 -47.14 -17.06 6.53
N GLY A 697 -47.15 -15.86 7.13
CA GLY A 697 -48.32 -15.00 7.20
C GLY A 697 -48.88 -14.61 5.85
N ASP A 698 -48.08 -13.94 5.03
CA ASP A 698 -48.51 -13.45 3.70
C ASP A 698 -48.94 -14.62 2.78
N VAL A 699 -48.23 -15.76 2.82
CA VAL A 699 -48.58 -16.98 2.08
C VAL A 699 -49.87 -17.61 2.60
N ALA A 700 -50.10 -17.64 3.92
CA ALA A 700 -51.34 -18.12 4.51
C ALA A 700 -52.53 -17.24 4.12
N GLU A 701 -52.37 -15.91 4.11
CA GLU A 701 -53.44 -14.98 3.70
C GLU A 701 -53.84 -15.19 2.23
N LEU A 702 -52.87 -15.31 1.32
CA LEU A 702 -53.14 -15.61 -0.10
C LEU A 702 -53.95 -16.90 -0.26
N LEU A 703 -53.59 -17.98 0.44
CA LEU A 703 -54.30 -19.27 0.40
C LEU A 703 -55.69 -19.20 1.09
N LEU A 704 -55.85 -18.40 2.15
CA LEU A 704 -57.07 -18.27 2.96
C LEU A 704 -58.12 -17.33 2.37
N HIS A 705 -57.70 -16.25 1.71
CA HIS A 705 -58.57 -15.14 1.31
C HIS A 705 -58.64 -14.94 -0.20
N GLN A 706 -57.51 -15.02 -0.91
CA GLN A 706 -57.48 -14.79 -2.37
C GLN A 706 -57.80 -16.07 -3.16
N TYR A 707 -57.16 -17.19 -2.83
CA TYR A 707 -57.25 -18.43 -3.63
C TYR A 707 -58.28 -19.45 -3.15
N LYS A 708 -58.95 -19.19 -2.02
CA LYS A 708 -60.00 -20.05 -1.42
C LYS A 708 -61.23 -20.29 -2.31
N HIS A 709 -61.48 -19.43 -3.30
CA HIS A 709 -62.65 -19.52 -4.19
C HIS A 709 -62.28 -19.76 -5.67
N THR A 710 -61.04 -20.16 -5.94
CA THR A 710 -60.57 -20.53 -7.29
C THR A 710 -61.09 -21.92 -7.67
N GLN A 711 -61.12 -22.23 -8.98
CA GLN A 711 -61.51 -23.56 -9.48
C GLN A 711 -60.54 -24.69 -9.07
N GLU A 712 -59.39 -24.35 -8.49
CA GLU A 712 -58.32 -25.24 -8.05
C GLU A 712 -58.40 -25.58 -6.54
N GLN A 713 -59.59 -25.41 -5.92
CA GLN A 713 -59.79 -25.46 -4.46
C GLN A 713 -59.18 -26.69 -3.77
N ASP A 714 -59.37 -27.90 -4.29
CA ASP A 714 -58.82 -29.14 -3.71
C ASP A 714 -57.28 -29.12 -3.59
N VAL A 715 -56.61 -28.45 -4.55
CA VAL A 715 -55.14 -28.30 -4.56
C VAL A 715 -54.71 -27.24 -3.55
N VAL A 716 -55.43 -26.11 -3.49
CA VAL A 716 -55.18 -25.02 -2.52
C VAL A 716 -55.39 -25.50 -1.08
N GLU A 717 -56.42 -26.31 -0.81
CA GLU A 717 -56.65 -26.93 0.51
C GLU A 717 -55.57 -27.96 0.86
N SER A 718 -55.09 -28.75 -0.10
CA SER A 718 -53.95 -29.66 0.09
C SER A 718 -52.67 -28.91 0.45
N TRP A 719 -52.34 -27.82 -0.26
CA TRP A 719 -51.17 -26.99 0.03
C TRP A 719 -51.26 -26.33 1.40
N ARG A 720 -52.43 -25.77 1.75
CA ARG A 720 -52.72 -25.20 3.07
C ARG A 720 -52.59 -26.24 4.19
N GLY A 721 -53.05 -27.47 3.98
CA GLY A 721 -52.88 -28.57 4.94
C GLY A 721 -51.41 -28.93 5.20
N GLY A 722 -50.56 -28.84 4.18
CA GLY A 722 -49.11 -29.02 4.32
C GLY A 722 -48.44 -27.89 5.11
N LEU A 723 -48.92 -26.66 4.99
CA LEU A 723 -48.26 -25.43 5.48
C LEU A 723 -48.05 -25.42 7.01
N GLN A 724 -48.94 -26.04 7.78
CA GLN A 724 -48.81 -26.14 9.25
C GLN A 724 -47.89 -27.28 9.72
N SER A 725 -47.39 -28.14 8.82
CA SER A 725 -46.77 -29.43 9.17
C SER A 725 -45.26 -29.50 8.93
N GLN A 726 -44.67 -28.48 8.30
CA GLN A 726 -43.29 -28.45 7.80
C GLN A 726 -42.71 -27.04 7.94
N ALA A 727 -41.37 -26.92 7.91
CA ALA A 727 -40.72 -25.62 7.71
C ALA A 727 -41.01 -25.08 6.30
N MET A 728 -41.05 -23.76 6.12
CA MET A 728 -41.46 -23.11 4.87
C MET A 728 -40.59 -23.54 3.67
N ALA A 729 -39.28 -23.75 3.90
CA ALA A 729 -38.35 -24.20 2.86
C ALA A 729 -38.63 -25.64 2.36
N ASP A 730 -39.08 -26.54 3.24
CA ASP A 730 -39.45 -27.91 2.88
C ASP A 730 -40.82 -27.94 2.20
N TRP A 731 -41.76 -27.15 2.73
CA TRP A 731 -43.09 -26.97 2.14
C TRP A 731 -43.02 -26.47 0.70
N PHE A 732 -42.25 -25.40 0.42
CA PHE A 732 -42.04 -24.88 -0.93
C PHE A 732 -41.43 -25.91 -1.89
N LEU A 733 -40.43 -26.69 -1.44
CA LEU A 733 -39.85 -27.76 -2.25
C LEU A 733 -40.88 -28.90 -2.50
N SER A 734 -41.72 -29.22 -1.53
CA SER A 734 -42.78 -30.23 -1.67
C SER A 734 -43.84 -29.81 -2.69
N ILE A 735 -44.24 -28.53 -2.69
CA ILE A 735 -45.19 -27.98 -3.66
C ILE A 735 -44.55 -27.91 -5.04
N GLN A 736 -43.30 -27.41 -5.17
CA GLN A 736 -42.63 -27.43 -6.47
C GLN A 736 -42.59 -28.84 -7.05
N GLN A 737 -42.30 -29.87 -6.25
CA GLN A 737 -42.33 -31.27 -6.71
C GLN A 737 -43.73 -31.80 -7.06
N MET A 738 -44.79 -31.26 -6.47
CA MET A 738 -46.18 -31.59 -6.80
C MET A 738 -46.61 -30.90 -8.11
N VAL A 739 -46.21 -29.64 -8.28
CA VAL A 739 -46.41 -28.77 -9.44
C VAL A 739 -45.61 -29.28 -10.65
N GLU A 740 -44.37 -29.75 -10.45
CA GLU A 740 -43.55 -30.47 -11.44
C GLU A 740 -44.27 -31.71 -12.00
N LYS A 741 -44.86 -32.53 -11.11
CA LYS A 741 -45.52 -33.81 -11.48
C LYS A 741 -46.88 -33.63 -12.15
N SER A 742 -47.60 -32.56 -11.81
CA SER A 742 -48.90 -32.22 -12.42
C SER A 742 -48.78 -31.41 -13.71
N GLY A 743 -47.58 -30.89 -14.02
CA GLY A 743 -47.35 -30.01 -15.17
C GLY A 743 -47.78 -28.55 -14.93
N TRP A 744 -48.13 -28.19 -13.69
CA TRP A 744 -48.68 -26.89 -13.31
C TRP A 744 -47.60 -25.83 -13.05
N LEU A 745 -46.37 -26.02 -13.56
CA LEU A 745 -45.23 -25.09 -13.40
C LEU A 745 -45.45 -23.69 -14.01
N HIS A 746 -46.57 -23.47 -14.67
CA HIS A 746 -47.06 -22.20 -15.22
C HIS A 746 -48.33 -21.68 -14.53
N SER A 747 -48.75 -22.27 -13.41
CA SER A 747 -49.90 -21.76 -12.63
C SER A 747 -49.58 -20.39 -12.05
N GLU A 748 -50.45 -19.42 -12.30
CA GLU A 748 -50.40 -18.08 -11.73
C GLU A 748 -50.40 -18.12 -10.19
N VAL A 749 -51.10 -19.10 -9.59
CA VAL A 749 -51.12 -19.33 -8.14
C VAL A 749 -49.73 -19.66 -7.62
N TRP A 750 -48.99 -20.54 -8.30
CA TRP A 750 -47.59 -20.87 -7.93
C TRP A 750 -46.66 -19.66 -8.08
N TYR A 751 -46.78 -18.90 -9.17
CA TYR A 751 -45.94 -17.71 -9.40
C TYR A 751 -46.22 -16.58 -8.41
N ASN A 752 -47.48 -16.35 -8.02
CA ASN A 752 -47.83 -15.32 -7.05
C ASN A 752 -47.43 -15.72 -5.62
N LEU A 753 -47.65 -16.97 -5.21
CA LEU A 753 -47.18 -17.47 -3.90
C LEU A 753 -45.64 -17.41 -3.79
N LEU A 754 -44.93 -17.86 -4.81
CA LEU A 754 -43.46 -17.82 -4.85
C LEU A 754 -42.93 -16.37 -4.92
N GLY A 755 -43.59 -15.50 -5.69
CA GLY A 755 -43.23 -14.08 -5.82
C GLY A 755 -43.38 -13.33 -4.50
N THR A 756 -44.57 -13.37 -3.89
CA THR A 756 -44.84 -12.73 -2.59
C THR A 756 -43.86 -13.21 -1.53
N ALA A 757 -43.59 -14.51 -1.46
CA ALA A 757 -42.65 -15.07 -0.51
C ALA A 757 -41.21 -14.57 -0.73
N LEU A 758 -40.69 -14.63 -1.95
CA LEU A 758 -39.32 -14.20 -2.25
C LEU A 758 -39.14 -12.68 -2.09
N GLU A 759 -40.17 -11.89 -2.39
CA GLU A 759 -40.14 -10.44 -2.19
C GLU A 759 -40.19 -10.07 -0.70
N ARG A 760 -41.03 -10.73 0.11
CA ARG A 760 -41.08 -10.47 1.55
C ARG A 760 -39.81 -10.92 2.26
N VAL A 761 -39.21 -12.04 1.85
CA VAL A 761 -37.88 -12.51 2.31
C VAL A 761 -36.81 -11.43 2.19
N LEU A 762 -36.68 -10.83 1.00
CA LEU A 762 -35.67 -9.80 0.75
C LEU A 762 -36.04 -8.48 1.43
N GLY A 763 -37.28 -8.02 1.26
CA GLY A 763 -37.76 -6.78 1.86
C GLY A 763 -37.65 -6.76 3.39
N PHE A 764 -38.02 -7.84 4.08
CA PHE A 764 -37.89 -7.93 5.55
C PHE A 764 -36.41 -7.90 6.00
N ARG A 765 -35.49 -8.42 5.19
CA ARG A 765 -34.04 -8.35 5.47
C ARG A 765 -33.52 -6.91 5.37
N GLU A 766 -33.92 -6.20 4.32
CA GLU A 766 -33.53 -4.81 4.04
C GLU A 766 -34.20 -3.81 5.02
N GLU A 767 -35.46 -4.06 5.39
CA GLU A 767 -36.28 -3.21 6.27
C GLU A 767 -35.85 -3.30 7.75
N PHE A 768 -35.60 -4.53 8.25
CA PHE A 768 -35.44 -4.79 9.70
C PHE A 768 -34.03 -5.19 10.15
N GLY A 769 -33.13 -5.60 9.23
CA GLY A 769 -31.82 -6.15 9.57
C GLY A 769 -30.95 -5.20 10.41
N GLU A 770 -30.75 -3.97 9.92
CA GLU A 770 -30.00 -2.93 10.65
C GLU A 770 -30.86 -2.25 11.73
N THR A 771 -32.16 -2.04 11.48
CA THR A 771 -33.01 -1.14 12.27
C THR A 771 -33.61 -1.76 13.53
N VAL A 772 -33.99 -3.05 13.47
CA VAL A 772 -34.67 -3.78 14.56
C VAL A 772 -33.81 -4.91 15.11
N TYR A 773 -32.98 -5.54 14.27
CA TYR A 773 -32.15 -6.67 14.68
C TYR A 773 -30.67 -6.29 14.94
N ASP A 774 -30.24 -5.05 14.68
CA ASP A 774 -28.87 -4.54 14.93
C ASP A 774 -27.80 -5.47 14.32
N VAL A 775 -28.05 -6.04 13.14
CA VAL A 775 -27.13 -6.98 12.49
C VAL A 775 -26.04 -6.19 11.75
N THR A 776 -24.80 -6.30 12.23
CA THR A 776 -23.66 -5.49 11.73
C THR A 776 -22.73 -6.27 10.78
N SER A 777 -22.87 -7.59 10.75
CA SER A 777 -22.15 -8.48 9.84
C SER A 777 -22.90 -8.68 8.51
N GLU A 778 -22.18 -8.83 7.40
CA GLU A 778 -22.80 -9.12 6.09
C GLU A 778 -23.38 -10.55 5.97
N ARG A 779 -23.02 -11.47 6.89
CA ARG A 779 -23.25 -12.92 6.77
C ARG A 779 -23.39 -13.60 8.13
N CYS A 780 -24.32 -14.55 8.23
CA CYS A 780 -24.40 -15.55 9.29
C CYS A 780 -23.37 -16.67 9.08
N SER A 781 -22.90 -17.32 10.15
CA SER A 781 -22.01 -18.49 10.08
C SER A 781 -22.76 -19.83 9.90
N GLU A 782 -24.04 -19.87 10.26
CA GLU A 782 -24.96 -21.00 10.08
C GLU A 782 -26.04 -20.71 9.02
N PRO A 783 -26.58 -21.74 8.34
CA PRO A 783 -27.59 -21.54 7.30
C PRO A 783 -28.93 -21.06 7.88
N LEU A 784 -29.30 -19.83 7.55
CA LEU A 784 -30.65 -19.28 7.72
C LEU A 784 -31.65 -19.96 6.77
N TRP A 785 -32.94 -19.72 6.99
CA TRP A 785 -34.05 -20.25 6.17
C TRP A 785 -33.86 -20.04 4.66
N ILE A 786 -33.35 -18.88 4.22
CA ILE A 786 -33.03 -18.57 2.81
C ILE A 786 -31.99 -19.56 2.24
N SER A 787 -30.98 -19.90 3.04
CA SER A 787 -29.92 -20.86 2.74
C SER A 787 -30.22 -22.31 3.15
N HIS A 788 -31.47 -22.61 3.55
CA HIS A 788 -31.87 -23.99 3.87
C HIS A 788 -31.72 -24.88 2.63
N PRO A 789 -31.19 -26.11 2.74
CA PRO A 789 -30.90 -26.96 1.57
C PRO A 789 -32.10 -27.14 0.62
N SER A 790 -33.31 -27.25 1.18
CA SER A 790 -34.55 -27.39 0.40
C SER A 790 -34.93 -26.14 -0.38
N MET A 791 -34.68 -24.95 0.18
CA MET A 791 -34.90 -23.65 -0.48
C MET A 791 -33.90 -23.45 -1.62
N LYS A 792 -32.63 -23.78 -1.38
CA LYS A 792 -31.56 -23.78 -2.38
C LYS A 792 -31.86 -24.73 -3.55
N GLU A 793 -32.27 -25.97 -3.27
CA GLU A 793 -32.65 -26.95 -4.30
C GLU A 793 -33.87 -26.48 -5.11
N MET A 794 -34.90 -25.94 -4.44
CA MET A 794 -36.10 -25.40 -5.09
C MET A 794 -35.75 -24.26 -6.06
N LEU A 795 -34.94 -23.29 -5.62
CA LEU A 795 -34.47 -22.17 -6.44
C LEU A 795 -33.57 -22.63 -7.61
N ASN A 796 -32.65 -23.57 -7.34
CA ASN A 796 -31.78 -24.16 -8.37
C ASN A 796 -32.58 -24.88 -9.47
N ARG A 797 -33.67 -25.58 -9.11
CA ARG A 797 -34.62 -26.17 -10.08
C ARG A 797 -35.37 -25.11 -10.86
N GLN A 798 -35.92 -24.10 -10.19
CA GLN A 798 -36.76 -23.09 -10.83
C GLN A 798 -35.97 -22.29 -11.89
N ILE A 799 -34.74 -21.86 -11.57
CA ILE A 799 -33.85 -21.15 -12.51
C ILE A 799 -33.44 -22.06 -13.69
N LYS A 800 -33.16 -23.34 -13.42
CA LYS A 800 -32.84 -24.33 -14.46
C LYS A 800 -34.02 -24.57 -15.42
N TYR A 801 -35.26 -24.54 -14.90
CA TYR A 801 -36.48 -24.70 -15.69
C TYR A 801 -36.81 -23.45 -16.53
N TRP A 802 -36.78 -22.26 -15.91
CA TRP A 802 -37.04 -21.00 -16.64
C TRP A 802 -35.99 -20.72 -17.71
N LYS A 803 -34.75 -21.21 -17.58
CA LYS A 803 -33.72 -21.12 -18.64
C LYS A 803 -34.18 -21.64 -20.01
N THR A 804 -35.18 -22.53 -20.06
CA THR A 804 -35.88 -22.93 -21.29
C THR A 804 -37.31 -22.40 -21.39
N ASN A 805 -38.00 -22.16 -20.27
CA ASN A 805 -39.44 -21.88 -20.23
C ASN A 805 -39.75 -20.56 -19.48
N PHE A 806 -39.21 -19.44 -19.96
CA PHE A 806 -39.35 -18.12 -19.31
C PHE A 806 -40.44 -17.21 -19.90
N GLN A 807 -41.11 -17.63 -20.99
CA GLN A 807 -41.93 -16.73 -21.81
C GLN A 807 -43.18 -16.20 -21.07
N ASP A 808 -43.79 -17.03 -20.24
CA ASP A 808 -45.03 -16.73 -19.51
C ASP A 808 -44.78 -16.35 -18.03
N VAL A 809 -43.54 -15.98 -17.70
CA VAL A 809 -43.09 -15.76 -16.31
C VAL A 809 -42.94 -14.26 -16.04
N PRO A 810 -43.52 -13.71 -14.96
CA PRO A 810 -43.33 -12.31 -14.59
C PRO A 810 -41.84 -11.98 -14.41
N LEU A 811 -41.35 -10.97 -15.13
CA LEU A 811 -39.95 -10.52 -15.09
C LEU A 811 -39.45 -10.31 -13.65
N ARG A 812 -40.20 -9.55 -12.85
CA ARG A 812 -39.91 -9.25 -11.44
C ARG A 812 -39.74 -10.52 -10.59
N LEU A 813 -40.51 -11.59 -10.86
CA LEU A 813 -40.33 -12.89 -10.19
C LEU A 813 -39.00 -13.55 -10.58
N ILE A 814 -38.56 -13.45 -11.84
CA ILE A 814 -37.24 -13.95 -12.27
C ILE A 814 -36.12 -13.15 -11.59
N GLU A 815 -36.24 -11.83 -11.52
CA GLU A 815 -35.24 -10.96 -10.88
C GLU A 815 -35.11 -11.25 -9.36
N THR A 816 -36.24 -11.35 -8.65
CA THR A 816 -36.27 -11.67 -7.22
C THR A 816 -35.74 -13.08 -6.95
N ALA A 817 -36.16 -14.09 -7.72
CA ALA A 817 -35.64 -15.45 -7.59
C ALA A 817 -34.14 -15.56 -7.93
N ALA A 818 -33.65 -14.80 -8.92
CA ALA A 818 -32.23 -14.70 -9.23
C ALA A 818 -31.44 -14.11 -8.05
N LYS A 819 -31.91 -13.00 -7.46
CA LYS A 819 -31.33 -12.40 -6.25
C LYS A 819 -31.29 -13.40 -5.09
N THR A 820 -32.43 -14.01 -4.74
CA THR A 820 -32.52 -14.94 -3.60
C THR A 820 -31.70 -16.21 -3.81
N ALA A 821 -31.62 -16.75 -5.04
CA ALA A 821 -30.80 -17.93 -5.33
C ALA A 821 -29.30 -17.67 -5.22
N LEU A 822 -28.83 -16.50 -5.67
CA LEU A 822 -27.43 -16.10 -5.51
C LEU A 822 -27.11 -15.85 -4.03
N LEU A 823 -28.00 -15.17 -3.29
CA LEU A 823 -27.88 -14.96 -1.85
C LEU A 823 -27.76 -16.30 -1.10
N SER A 824 -28.78 -17.15 -1.22
CA SER A 824 -28.87 -18.51 -0.64
C SER A 824 -27.61 -19.36 -0.87
N ASN A 825 -27.13 -19.43 -2.11
CA ASN A 825 -25.93 -20.20 -2.44
C ASN A 825 -24.64 -19.52 -1.97
N SER A 826 -24.60 -18.19 -1.84
CA SER A 826 -23.41 -17.45 -1.37
C SER A 826 -23.20 -17.53 0.14
N GLU A 827 -24.30 -17.61 0.91
CA GLU A 827 -24.30 -17.80 2.37
C GLU A 827 -23.94 -19.24 2.73
N SER A 828 -24.32 -20.21 1.88
CA SER A 828 -23.91 -21.62 1.99
C SER A 828 -22.39 -21.86 1.88
N ILE A 829 -21.57 -20.85 1.52
CA ILE A 829 -20.11 -21.00 1.39
C ILE A 829 -19.43 -20.70 2.72
N LEU A 830 -19.20 -21.76 3.50
CA LEU A 830 -18.44 -21.73 4.75
C LEU A 830 -17.14 -20.91 4.62
N PRO A 831 -16.98 -19.80 5.37
CA PRO A 831 -15.81 -18.92 5.30
C PRO A 831 -14.63 -19.52 6.09
N SER A 832 -14.01 -20.58 5.57
CA SER A 832 -12.81 -21.20 6.17
C SER A 832 -11.57 -20.30 5.97
N PRO A 833 -10.98 -19.69 7.03
CA PRO A 833 -9.90 -18.71 6.87
C PRO A 833 -8.50 -19.31 7.08
N SER A 834 -8.40 -20.55 7.55
CA SER A 834 -7.17 -21.08 8.18
C SER A 834 -6.95 -22.59 8.03
N ARG A 835 -7.55 -23.22 7.01
CA ARG A 835 -7.29 -24.63 6.66
C ARG A 835 -7.26 -24.79 5.14
N GLU A 836 -6.59 -25.85 4.69
CA GLU A 836 -6.66 -26.29 3.29
C GLU A 836 -8.13 -26.49 2.88
N PRO A 837 -8.51 -26.15 1.64
CA PRO A 837 -9.89 -26.20 1.20
C PRO A 837 -10.38 -27.66 1.19
N THR A 838 -11.30 -27.99 2.09
CA THR A 838 -11.96 -29.31 2.11
C THR A 838 -12.72 -29.55 0.81
N GLU A 839 -12.85 -30.81 0.40
CA GLU A 839 -13.53 -31.17 -0.84
C GLU A 839 -14.96 -30.61 -0.88
N GLU A 840 -15.67 -30.61 0.26
CA GLU A 840 -16.97 -29.98 0.45
C GLU A 840 -16.96 -28.47 0.15
N SER A 841 -15.93 -27.72 0.59
CA SER A 841 -15.80 -26.28 0.31
C SER A 841 -15.54 -26.03 -1.18
N ILE A 842 -14.75 -26.89 -1.83
CA ILE A 842 -14.50 -26.85 -3.28
C ILE A 842 -15.80 -27.15 -4.05
N MET A 843 -16.54 -28.18 -3.65
CA MET A 843 -17.82 -28.55 -4.26
C MET A 843 -18.88 -27.45 -4.12
N SER A 844 -19.04 -26.86 -2.93
CA SER A 844 -19.98 -25.76 -2.69
C SER A 844 -19.64 -24.52 -3.53
N ARG A 845 -18.36 -24.17 -3.66
CA ARG A 845 -17.92 -23.09 -4.58
C ARG A 845 -18.19 -23.42 -6.05
N MET A 846 -17.93 -24.66 -6.48
CA MET A 846 -18.25 -25.11 -7.83
C MET A 846 -19.76 -25.11 -8.11
N GLU A 847 -20.59 -25.36 -7.09
CA GLU A 847 -22.05 -25.23 -7.21
C GLU A 847 -22.49 -23.78 -7.34
N PHE A 848 -21.93 -22.88 -6.53
CA PHE A 848 -22.20 -21.45 -6.62
C PHE A 848 -21.87 -20.87 -8.01
N VAL A 849 -20.72 -21.25 -8.58
CA VAL A 849 -20.34 -20.86 -9.96
C VAL A 849 -21.31 -21.42 -11.01
N LYS A 850 -21.90 -22.61 -10.79
CA LYS A 850 -22.91 -23.17 -11.70
C LYS A 850 -24.21 -22.36 -11.65
N ILE A 851 -24.69 -21.96 -10.46
CA ILE A 851 -25.91 -21.14 -10.35
C ILE A 851 -25.68 -19.70 -10.83
N GLN A 852 -24.52 -19.09 -10.56
CA GLN A 852 -24.11 -17.81 -11.16
C GLN A 852 -24.19 -17.84 -12.69
N LYS A 853 -23.59 -18.87 -13.32
CA LYS A 853 -23.66 -19.05 -14.78
C LYS A 853 -25.06 -19.40 -15.29
N ALA A 854 -25.91 -20.03 -14.47
CA ALA A 854 -27.31 -20.30 -14.82
C ALA A 854 -28.16 -19.03 -14.78
N VAL A 855 -28.05 -18.22 -13.72
CA VAL A 855 -28.72 -16.92 -13.54
C VAL A 855 -28.31 -15.93 -14.61
N LEU A 856 -27.01 -15.72 -14.85
CA LEU A 856 -26.52 -14.88 -15.94
C LEU A 856 -27.10 -15.32 -17.29
N SER A 857 -27.08 -16.63 -17.56
CA SER A 857 -27.64 -17.19 -18.79
C SER A 857 -29.17 -17.20 -18.87
N LEU A 858 -29.89 -16.84 -17.80
CA LEU A 858 -31.33 -16.64 -17.78
C LEU A 858 -31.66 -15.16 -17.99
N LEU A 859 -31.08 -14.25 -17.19
CA LEU A 859 -31.32 -12.81 -17.32
C LEU A 859 -31.02 -12.30 -18.74
N ARG A 860 -29.90 -12.74 -19.34
CA ARG A 860 -29.50 -12.44 -20.73
C ARG A 860 -30.35 -13.12 -21.82
N ARG A 861 -31.48 -13.76 -21.47
CA ARG A 861 -32.46 -14.35 -22.39
C ARG A 861 -33.86 -13.76 -22.25
N VAL A 862 -34.21 -13.24 -21.08
CA VAL A 862 -35.58 -12.80 -20.76
C VAL A 862 -35.95 -11.52 -21.53
N SER A 863 -35.00 -10.59 -21.69
CA SER A 863 -35.07 -9.52 -22.68
C SER A 863 -33.67 -9.02 -23.03
N ASP A 864 -33.52 -8.26 -24.12
CA ASP A 864 -32.26 -7.59 -24.50
C ASP A 864 -31.83 -6.45 -23.54
N GLY A 865 -32.55 -6.24 -22.41
CA GLY A 865 -32.34 -5.14 -21.46
C GLY A 865 -31.75 -5.50 -20.09
N HIS A 866 -31.89 -6.74 -19.59
CA HIS A 866 -31.42 -7.10 -18.23
C HIS A 866 -29.93 -7.46 -18.15
N ASP A 867 -29.14 -7.10 -19.17
CA ASP A 867 -27.67 -7.13 -19.07
C ASP A 867 -27.19 -6.22 -17.91
N GLU A 868 -27.90 -5.13 -17.57
CA GLU A 868 -27.58 -4.20 -16.46
C GLU A 868 -27.68 -4.87 -15.08
N LEU A 869 -28.86 -5.37 -14.70
CA LEU A 869 -29.03 -6.15 -13.46
C LEU A 869 -28.10 -7.38 -13.43
N ALA A 870 -27.87 -8.02 -14.57
CA ALA A 870 -26.92 -9.11 -14.65
C ALA A 870 -25.48 -8.68 -14.37
N PHE A 871 -25.08 -7.46 -14.77
CA PHE A 871 -23.78 -6.86 -14.43
C PHE A 871 -23.69 -6.53 -12.94
N GLU A 872 -24.71 -5.87 -12.37
CA GLU A 872 -24.79 -5.57 -10.93
C GLU A 872 -24.63 -6.84 -10.07
N LEU A 873 -25.38 -7.90 -10.39
CA LEU A 873 -25.29 -9.19 -9.69
C LEU A 873 -23.90 -9.84 -9.89
N CYS A 874 -23.28 -9.69 -11.06
CA CYS A 874 -21.90 -10.16 -11.26
C CYS A 874 -20.86 -9.35 -10.48
N VAL A 875 -21.10 -8.06 -10.18
CA VAL A 875 -20.27 -7.26 -9.26
C VAL A 875 -20.51 -7.71 -7.81
N GLN A 876 -21.76 -7.70 -7.35
CA GLN A 876 -22.16 -8.05 -5.98
C GLN A 876 -21.65 -9.44 -5.56
N TYR A 877 -21.86 -10.44 -6.42
CA TYR A 877 -21.45 -11.83 -6.16
C TYR A 877 -20.09 -12.19 -6.77
N ARG A 878 -19.34 -11.20 -7.29
CA ARG A 878 -17.95 -11.33 -7.79
C ARG A 878 -17.75 -12.38 -8.90
N TYR A 879 -18.72 -12.51 -9.81
CA TYR A 879 -18.64 -13.44 -10.94
C TYR A 879 -17.83 -12.84 -12.12
N PHE A 880 -16.50 -12.86 -11.99
CA PHE A 880 -15.59 -12.16 -12.93
C PHE A 880 -15.67 -12.66 -14.38
N ASP A 881 -15.95 -13.95 -14.61
CA ASP A 881 -16.24 -14.49 -15.95
C ASP A 881 -17.44 -13.76 -16.60
N GLY A 882 -18.51 -13.53 -15.81
CA GLY A 882 -19.72 -12.84 -16.26
C GLY A 882 -19.49 -11.37 -16.59
N LEU A 883 -18.71 -10.66 -15.77
CA LEU A 883 -18.32 -9.27 -16.03
C LEU A 883 -17.56 -9.13 -17.35
N CYS A 884 -16.63 -10.04 -17.65
CA CYS A 884 -15.91 -10.05 -18.93
C CYS A 884 -16.83 -10.40 -20.12
N GLU A 885 -17.71 -11.41 -19.96
CA GLU A 885 -18.69 -11.80 -21.00
C GLU A 885 -19.77 -10.73 -21.28
N LEU A 886 -20.09 -9.87 -20.30
CA LEU A 886 -20.98 -8.72 -20.46
C LEU A 886 -20.23 -7.53 -21.09
N SER A 887 -19.12 -7.09 -20.51
CA SER A 887 -18.40 -5.89 -20.96
C SER A 887 -18.04 -5.93 -22.44
N ILE A 888 -17.56 -7.08 -22.95
CA ILE A 888 -17.24 -7.25 -24.39
C ILE A 888 -18.48 -7.36 -25.29
N ALA A 889 -19.62 -7.79 -24.76
CA ALA A 889 -20.88 -7.75 -25.53
C ALA A 889 -21.31 -6.29 -25.75
N HIS A 890 -21.14 -5.44 -24.74
CA HIS A 890 -21.48 -4.01 -24.80
C HIS A 890 -20.41 -3.17 -25.53
N GLU A 891 -19.13 -3.55 -25.47
CA GLU A 891 -18.07 -3.00 -26.34
C GLU A 891 -18.44 -3.15 -27.83
N LYS A 892 -19.10 -4.26 -28.20
CA LYS A 892 -19.58 -4.52 -29.57
C LYS A 892 -20.90 -3.82 -29.90
N LYS A 893 -21.82 -3.70 -28.93
CA LYS A 893 -23.07 -2.91 -29.06
C LYS A 893 -22.81 -1.38 -29.09
N ARG A 894 -21.65 -0.91 -28.60
CA ARG A 894 -21.21 0.49 -28.43
C ARG A 894 -21.89 1.28 -27.28
N ASP A 895 -22.47 0.58 -26.32
CA ASP A 895 -23.13 1.08 -25.11
C ASP A 895 -22.29 0.83 -23.83
N ALA A 896 -21.00 0.55 -23.99
CA ALA A 896 -20.09 0.05 -22.95
C ALA A 896 -19.85 0.96 -21.73
N SER A 897 -20.38 2.18 -21.68
CA SER A 897 -20.15 3.11 -20.56
C SER A 897 -20.67 2.58 -19.22
N SER A 898 -21.85 1.95 -19.21
CA SER A 898 -22.44 1.34 -18.00
C SER A 898 -21.81 -0.02 -17.65
N TYR A 899 -21.08 -0.61 -18.59
CA TYR A 899 -20.51 -1.97 -18.51
C TYR A 899 -18.97 -1.96 -18.48
N ALA A 900 -18.38 -0.80 -18.18
CA ALA A 900 -16.94 -0.63 -18.15
C ALA A 900 -16.32 -1.38 -16.97
N LEU A 901 -15.27 -2.17 -17.21
CA LEU A 901 -14.53 -2.81 -16.12
C LEU A 901 -13.62 -1.84 -15.36
N ASP A 902 -13.28 -0.70 -15.97
CA ASP A 902 -12.34 0.30 -15.43
C ASP A 902 -12.60 0.71 -13.96
N PRO A 903 -13.83 1.08 -13.53
CA PRO A 903 -14.08 1.47 -12.14
C PRO A 903 -13.93 0.30 -11.15
N LEU A 904 -14.09 -0.94 -11.62
CA LEU A 904 -14.09 -2.14 -10.79
C LEU A 904 -12.67 -2.55 -10.35
N PHE A 905 -11.61 -2.04 -11.02
CA PHE A 905 -10.23 -2.25 -10.59
C PHE A 905 -9.91 -1.55 -9.24
N ASP A 906 -10.53 -0.41 -8.97
CA ASP A 906 -10.38 0.33 -7.70
C ASP A 906 -11.24 -0.29 -6.57
N THR A 907 -12.42 -0.80 -6.90
CA THR A 907 -13.44 -1.19 -5.91
C THR A 907 -13.43 -2.68 -5.53
N MET A 908 -13.21 -3.60 -6.48
CA MET A 908 -13.34 -5.04 -6.23
C MET A 908 -12.07 -5.64 -5.61
N LYS A 909 -12.06 -5.69 -4.27
CA LYS A 909 -10.92 -6.16 -3.47
C LYS A 909 -11.08 -7.60 -3.02
N GLY A 910 -10.04 -8.41 -3.23
CA GLY A 910 -9.96 -9.82 -2.86
C GLY A 910 -10.01 -10.77 -4.07
N PRO A 911 -9.85 -12.09 -3.84
CA PRO A 911 -9.79 -13.09 -4.90
C PRO A 911 -11.18 -13.55 -5.37
N ASP A 912 -11.22 -14.10 -6.58
CA ASP A 912 -12.31 -14.90 -7.11
C ASP A 912 -12.54 -16.17 -6.28
N SER A 913 -13.81 -16.49 -6.04
CA SER A 913 -14.31 -17.72 -5.43
C SER A 913 -13.74 -19.01 -6.05
N ARG A 914 -13.50 -19.02 -7.36
CA ARG A 914 -13.19 -20.20 -8.19
C ARG A 914 -11.69 -20.38 -8.45
N SER A 915 -11.01 -19.34 -8.93
CA SER A 915 -9.59 -19.38 -9.34
C SER A 915 -8.62 -18.98 -8.21
N GLY A 916 -9.09 -18.23 -7.21
CA GLY A 916 -8.23 -17.60 -6.22
C GLY A 916 -7.44 -16.38 -6.74
N TRP A 917 -7.63 -15.98 -8.00
CA TRP A 917 -6.97 -14.82 -8.59
C TRP A 917 -7.62 -13.51 -8.18
N THR A 918 -6.85 -12.43 -8.09
CA THR A 918 -7.40 -11.08 -7.90
C THR A 918 -8.21 -10.66 -9.13
N PHE A 919 -9.15 -9.71 -8.98
CA PHE A 919 -9.91 -9.20 -10.13
C PHE A 919 -9.02 -8.74 -11.31
N PRO A 920 -7.93 -7.95 -11.10
CA PRO A 920 -7.02 -7.60 -12.19
C PRO A 920 -6.37 -8.82 -12.87
N GLN A 921 -5.90 -9.81 -12.10
CA GLN A 921 -5.32 -11.04 -12.65
C GLN A 921 -6.31 -11.82 -13.51
N HIS A 922 -7.56 -11.97 -13.03
CA HIS A 922 -8.61 -12.67 -13.76
C HIS A 922 -8.97 -11.96 -15.06
N VAL A 923 -9.20 -10.64 -15.02
CA VAL A 923 -9.54 -9.87 -16.24
C VAL A 923 -8.41 -9.94 -17.27
N LEU A 924 -7.16 -9.75 -16.85
CA LEU A 924 -6.02 -9.77 -17.77
C LEU A 924 -5.77 -11.17 -18.36
N GLN A 925 -5.87 -12.23 -17.56
CA GLN A 925 -5.72 -13.61 -18.06
C GLN A 925 -6.88 -13.98 -18.99
N TRP A 926 -8.13 -13.71 -18.60
CA TRP A 926 -9.32 -13.99 -19.41
C TRP A 926 -9.23 -13.33 -20.79
N HIS A 927 -8.83 -12.04 -20.86
CA HIS A 927 -8.66 -11.35 -22.15
C HIS A 927 -7.46 -11.89 -22.95
N THR A 928 -6.38 -12.32 -22.27
CA THR A 928 -5.23 -12.97 -22.90
C THR A 928 -5.62 -14.31 -23.55
N ASP A 929 -6.42 -15.12 -22.85
CA ASP A 929 -6.95 -16.41 -23.34
C ASP A 929 -7.94 -16.27 -24.51
N LYS A 930 -8.49 -15.07 -24.73
CA LYS A 930 -9.31 -14.72 -25.91
C LYS A 930 -8.51 -14.04 -27.04
N GLY A 931 -7.22 -13.79 -26.88
CA GLY A 931 -6.40 -13.03 -27.84
C GLY A 931 -6.70 -11.53 -27.88
N LEU A 932 -7.40 -10.98 -26.88
CA LEU A 932 -7.84 -9.59 -26.81
C LEU A 932 -6.75 -8.67 -26.25
N TYR A 933 -5.56 -8.71 -26.85
CA TYR A 933 -4.35 -8.08 -26.30
C TYR A 933 -4.45 -6.55 -26.15
N GLY A 934 -5.26 -5.88 -26.98
CA GLY A 934 -5.53 -4.45 -26.84
C GLY A 934 -6.22 -4.13 -25.51
N GLN A 935 -7.24 -4.90 -25.15
CA GLN A 935 -7.92 -4.81 -23.84
C GLN A 935 -6.97 -5.18 -22.70
N VAL A 936 -6.13 -6.22 -22.85
CA VAL A 936 -5.10 -6.59 -21.84
C VAL A 936 -4.15 -5.42 -21.56
N ILE A 937 -3.65 -4.74 -22.59
CA ILE A 937 -2.71 -3.60 -22.46
C ILE A 937 -3.42 -2.35 -21.91
N ASN A 938 -4.71 -2.17 -22.19
CA ASN A 938 -5.50 -1.05 -21.68
C ASN A 938 -5.89 -1.23 -20.22
N TYR A 939 -6.41 -2.40 -19.82
CA TYR A 939 -6.71 -2.71 -18.42
C TYR A 939 -5.44 -2.90 -17.56
N GLY A 940 -4.34 -3.35 -18.16
CA GLY A 940 -3.06 -3.54 -17.48
C GLY A 940 -2.40 -2.26 -16.95
N ARG A 941 -2.94 -1.08 -17.28
CA ARG A 941 -2.58 0.19 -16.62
C ARG A 941 -2.91 0.19 -15.12
N HIS A 942 -3.93 -0.57 -14.71
CA HIS A 942 -4.41 -0.65 -13.32
C HIS A 942 -3.64 -1.67 -12.48
N SER A 943 -3.04 -2.69 -13.09
CA SER A 943 -2.09 -3.59 -12.44
C SER A 943 -0.91 -3.92 -13.35
N VAL A 944 0.10 -3.07 -13.30
CA VAL A 944 1.34 -3.21 -14.09
C VAL A 944 2.12 -4.48 -13.68
N SER A 945 2.06 -4.89 -12.41
CA SER A 945 2.71 -6.12 -11.93
C SER A 945 2.08 -7.38 -12.53
N ASP A 946 0.75 -7.46 -12.57
CA ASP A 946 0.06 -8.61 -13.15
C ASP A 946 0.20 -8.64 -14.67
N LEU A 947 0.12 -7.46 -15.31
CA LEU A 947 0.40 -7.31 -16.75
C LEU A 947 1.79 -7.83 -17.11
N ASN A 948 2.82 -7.42 -16.37
CA ASN A 948 4.20 -7.86 -16.59
C ASN A 948 4.34 -9.38 -16.43
N GLN A 949 3.74 -9.98 -15.39
CA GLN A 949 3.78 -11.42 -15.17
C GLN A 949 3.09 -12.21 -16.29
N ILE A 950 1.98 -11.70 -16.84
CA ILE A 950 1.28 -12.32 -17.98
C ILE A 950 2.10 -12.11 -19.28
N MET A 951 2.73 -10.95 -19.46
CA MET A 951 3.69 -10.66 -20.55
C MET A 951 5.02 -11.43 -20.45
N GLU A 952 5.32 -12.06 -19.32
CA GLU A 952 6.42 -13.03 -19.17
C GLU A 952 6.00 -14.42 -19.65
N LYS A 953 4.81 -14.87 -19.23
CA LYS A 953 4.25 -16.20 -19.53
C LYS A 953 3.79 -16.35 -20.98
N ASN A 954 3.19 -15.32 -21.58
CA ASN A 954 2.60 -15.38 -22.92
C ASN A 954 3.51 -14.71 -23.97
N THR A 955 4.03 -15.50 -24.91
CA THR A 955 4.91 -15.04 -26.00
C THR A 955 4.20 -14.13 -27.01
N GLN A 956 2.92 -14.39 -27.31
CA GLN A 956 2.13 -13.56 -28.23
C GLN A 956 1.77 -12.19 -27.64
N LEU A 957 1.75 -12.05 -26.31
CA LEU A 957 1.61 -10.76 -25.61
C LEU A 957 2.97 -10.06 -25.42
N ARG A 958 4.08 -10.81 -25.29
CA ARG A 958 5.44 -10.30 -25.06
C ARG A 958 5.87 -9.23 -26.06
N GLN A 959 5.56 -9.41 -27.35
CA GLN A 959 5.89 -8.46 -28.42
C GLN A 959 5.34 -7.03 -28.20
N TYR A 960 4.30 -6.87 -27.36
CA TYR A 960 3.66 -5.58 -27.08
C TYR A 960 4.16 -4.88 -25.81
N ARG A 961 5.15 -5.43 -25.10
CA ARG A 961 5.73 -4.87 -23.85
C ARG A 961 6.16 -3.40 -23.97
N TRP A 962 6.65 -3.00 -25.14
CA TRP A 962 7.07 -1.62 -25.40
C TRP A 962 5.93 -0.60 -25.23
N ILE A 963 4.65 -0.99 -25.42
CA ILE A 963 3.50 -0.07 -25.33
C ILE A 963 3.29 0.43 -23.89
N PRO A 964 3.18 -0.41 -22.84
CA PRO A 964 3.24 0.02 -21.45
C PRO A 964 4.49 0.87 -21.12
N THR A 965 5.66 0.48 -21.62
CA THR A 965 6.93 1.17 -21.34
C THR A 965 6.96 2.58 -21.94
N VAL A 966 6.39 2.80 -23.13
CA VAL A 966 6.17 4.14 -23.72
C VAL A 966 5.15 4.94 -22.92
N ARG A 967 4.03 4.33 -22.49
CA ARG A 967 3.02 4.99 -21.65
C ARG A 967 3.57 5.46 -20.30
N GLN A 968 4.63 4.83 -19.80
CA GLN A 968 5.35 5.21 -18.57
C GLN A 968 6.48 6.23 -18.80
N GLY A 969 6.76 6.62 -20.05
CA GLY A 969 7.83 7.57 -20.40
C GLY A 969 9.24 6.96 -20.47
N TYR A 970 9.40 5.63 -20.32
CA TYR A 970 10.71 4.96 -20.35
C TYR A 970 11.18 4.68 -21.79
N PHE A 971 11.23 5.71 -22.63
CA PHE A 971 11.44 5.58 -24.08
C PHE A 971 12.70 4.78 -24.47
N GLY A 972 13.81 4.91 -23.74
CA GLY A 972 15.03 4.13 -24.00
C GLY A 972 14.89 2.63 -23.72
N GLN A 973 14.06 2.24 -22.75
CA GLN A 973 13.74 0.82 -22.52
C GLN A 973 12.80 0.29 -23.62
N ALA A 974 11.84 1.10 -24.07
CA ALA A 974 10.98 0.73 -25.21
C ALA A 974 11.80 0.55 -26.51
N THR A 975 12.77 1.44 -26.78
CA THR A 975 13.73 1.31 -27.88
C THR A 975 14.48 -0.02 -27.80
N ALA A 976 14.97 -0.39 -26.61
CA ALA A 976 15.69 -1.65 -26.41
C ALA A 976 14.79 -2.88 -26.64
N MET A 977 13.53 -2.87 -26.19
CA MET A 977 12.56 -3.95 -26.42
C MET A 977 12.18 -4.10 -27.90
N LEU A 978 12.04 -2.98 -28.63
CA LEU A 978 11.79 -3.00 -30.07
C LEU A 978 12.99 -3.58 -30.84
N LEU A 979 14.21 -3.20 -30.47
CA LEU A 979 15.46 -3.77 -30.98
C LEU A 979 15.70 -5.24 -30.58
N GLU A 980 15.08 -5.72 -29.50
CA GLU A 980 15.05 -7.14 -29.14
C GLU A 980 14.10 -7.92 -30.04
N SER A 981 12.89 -7.41 -30.28
CA SER A 981 11.88 -8.00 -31.18
C SER A 981 12.39 -8.15 -32.63
N CYS A 982 13.23 -7.22 -33.10
CA CYS A 982 13.90 -7.32 -34.41
C CYS A 982 14.85 -8.53 -34.56
N LYS A 983 15.20 -9.20 -33.46
CA LYS A 983 16.01 -10.44 -33.45
C LYS A 983 15.18 -11.71 -33.40
N GLU A 984 13.88 -11.62 -33.11
CA GLU A 984 12.99 -12.78 -32.91
C GLU A 984 12.45 -13.35 -34.24
N ASN A 985 13.30 -13.45 -35.28
CA ASN A 985 12.99 -14.00 -36.62
C ASN A 985 11.66 -13.51 -37.24
N ASN A 986 11.30 -12.25 -36.99
CA ASN A 986 10.13 -11.62 -37.60
C ASN A 986 10.39 -11.32 -39.09
N GLY A 987 9.33 -11.34 -39.92
CA GLY A 987 9.43 -10.99 -41.34
C GLY A 987 9.81 -9.53 -41.59
N LEU A 988 10.43 -9.24 -42.73
CA LEU A 988 11.12 -7.98 -43.06
C LEU A 988 10.28 -6.74 -42.74
N ARG A 989 9.00 -6.74 -43.14
CA ARG A 989 8.06 -5.65 -42.90
C ARG A 989 7.80 -5.36 -41.41
N ASN A 990 7.76 -6.41 -40.58
CA ASN A 990 7.59 -6.25 -39.13
C ASN A 990 8.86 -5.68 -38.50
N ASN A 991 10.04 -6.06 -38.99
CA ASN A 991 11.30 -5.46 -38.54
C ASN A 991 11.43 -3.99 -38.97
N GLN A 992 11.10 -3.65 -40.22
CA GLN A 992 11.07 -2.27 -40.73
C GLN A 992 10.18 -1.38 -39.84
N TRP A 993 8.99 -1.88 -39.47
CA TRP A 993 8.08 -1.18 -38.57
C TRP A 993 8.62 -1.09 -37.13
N ALA A 994 9.18 -2.17 -36.58
CA ALA A 994 9.74 -2.18 -35.22
C ALA A 994 10.97 -1.26 -35.10
N LEU A 995 11.85 -1.24 -36.10
CA LEU A 995 12.97 -0.30 -36.22
C LEU A 995 12.49 1.15 -36.40
N SER A 996 11.44 1.39 -37.19
CA SER A 996 10.83 2.71 -37.34
C SER A 996 10.24 3.22 -36.01
N MET A 997 9.59 2.34 -35.25
CA MET A 997 9.12 2.64 -33.89
C MET A 997 10.29 2.89 -32.94
N ALA A 998 11.37 2.08 -33.01
CA ALA A 998 12.58 2.29 -32.21
C ALA A 998 13.26 3.63 -32.52
N LYS A 999 13.30 4.05 -33.79
CA LYS A 999 13.81 5.36 -34.24
C LYS A 999 12.99 6.50 -33.64
N LEU A 1000 11.68 6.34 -33.55
CA LEU A 1000 10.78 7.32 -32.94
C LEU A 1000 10.86 7.35 -31.40
N THR A 1001 10.94 6.21 -30.72
CA THR A 1001 11.14 6.19 -29.25
C THR A 1001 12.53 6.70 -28.87
N ASN A 1002 13.57 6.38 -29.64
CA ASN A 1002 14.92 6.86 -29.37
C ASN A 1002 15.05 8.39 -29.51
N LYS A 1003 14.33 9.00 -30.46
CA LYS A 1003 14.24 10.46 -30.59
C LYS A 1003 13.58 11.17 -29.39
N LEU A 1004 12.89 10.44 -28.52
CA LEU A 1004 12.32 10.96 -27.26
C LEU A 1004 13.23 10.72 -26.04
N VAL A 1005 14.38 10.07 -26.21
CA VAL A 1005 15.40 9.91 -25.16
C VAL A 1005 16.24 11.19 -25.08
N PRO A 1006 16.59 11.72 -23.89
CA PRO A 1006 17.42 12.91 -23.76
C PRO A 1006 18.77 12.79 -24.50
N ALA A 1007 19.00 13.68 -25.47
CA ALA A 1007 20.12 13.62 -26.43
C ALA A 1007 21.54 13.69 -25.83
N GLN A 1008 21.65 13.98 -24.52
CA GLN A 1008 22.90 13.94 -23.76
C GLN A 1008 23.37 12.50 -23.43
N SER A 1009 22.53 11.48 -23.64
CA SER A 1009 22.94 10.09 -23.47
C SER A 1009 23.70 9.57 -24.69
N GLN A 1010 25.01 9.31 -24.53
CA GLN A 1010 25.85 8.67 -25.55
C GLN A 1010 25.22 7.36 -26.05
N GLN A 1011 24.70 6.54 -25.14
CA GLN A 1011 24.01 5.28 -25.46
C GLN A 1011 22.82 5.47 -26.41
N ALA A 1012 22.09 6.59 -26.33
CA ALA A 1012 20.99 6.89 -27.22
C ALA A 1012 21.48 7.32 -28.63
N GLN A 1013 22.64 7.98 -28.72
CA GLN A 1013 23.26 8.28 -30.01
C GLN A 1013 23.78 7.02 -30.69
N ASP A 1014 24.44 6.13 -29.94
CA ASP A 1014 24.96 4.85 -30.45
C ASP A 1014 23.82 3.91 -30.88
N GLN A 1015 22.76 3.82 -30.08
CA GLN A 1015 21.54 3.11 -30.45
C GLN A 1015 20.87 3.74 -31.68
N GLY A 1016 20.87 5.08 -31.79
CA GLY A 1016 20.36 5.81 -32.95
C GLY A 1016 21.05 5.37 -34.24
N ARG A 1017 22.39 5.49 -34.30
CA ARG A 1017 23.19 5.05 -35.46
C ARG A 1017 22.95 3.58 -35.81
N LYS A 1018 22.81 2.71 -34.81
CA LYS A 1018 22.51 1.28 -35.03
C LYS A 1018 21.11 1.04 -35.59
N ILE A 1019 20.10 1.79 -35.15
CA ILE A 1019 18.73 1.72 -35.71
C ILE A 1019 18.74 2.20 -37.17
N GLU A 1020 19.45 3.27 -37.48
CA GLU A 1020 19.51 3.83 -38.84
C GLU A 1020 20.17 2.84 -39.80
N ARG A 1021 21.38 2.35 -39.52
CA ARG A 1021 22.03 1.29 -40.30
C ARG A 1021 21.17 0.03 -40.47
N SER A 1022 20.36 -0.32 -39.46
CA SER A 1022 19.45 -1.48 -39.54
C SER A 1022 18.25 -1.23 -40.45
N LEU A 1023 17.80 0.03 -40.60
CA LEU A 1023 16.78 0.41 -41.58
C LEU A 1023 17.40 0.46 -42.99
N ASP A 1024 18.60 1.03 -43.11
CA ASP A 1024 19.31 1.12 -44.39
C ASP A 1024 19.59 -0.28 -44.98
N LEU A 1025 19.94 -1.26 -44.13
CA LEU A 1025 20.04 -2.68 -44.49
C LEU A 1025 18.69 -3.33 -44.85
N VAL A 1026 17.59 -2.94 -44.20
CA VAL A 1026 16.24 -3.42 -44.55
C VAL A 1026 15.78 -2.89 -45.90
N ASP A 1027 16.04 -1.61 -46.17
CA ASP A 1027 15.66 -0.98 -47.43
C ASP A 1027 16.56 -1.48 -48.57
N ALA A 1028 17.86 -1.73 -48.32
CA ALA A 1028 18.74 -2.46 -49.23
C ALA A 1028 18.24 -3.89 -49.51
N GLN A 1029 17.87 -4.65 -48.47
CA GLN A 1029 17.25 -5.97 -48.64
C GLN A 1029 15.93 -5.88 -49.43
N GLN A 1030 15.12 -4.83 -49.24
CA GLN A 1030 13.89 -4.62 -50.00
C GLN A 1030 14.14 -4.24 -51.48
N MET A 1031 15.27 -3.60 -51.80
CA MET A 1031 15.70 -3.37 -53.20
C MET A 1031 16.31 -4.61 -53.86
N LEU A 1032 16.95 -5.49 -53.08
CA LEU A 1032 17.52 -6.76 -53.55
C LEU A 1032 16.47 -7.87 -53.68
N LEU A 1033 15.42 -7.86 -52.88
CA LEU A 1033 14.32 -8.83 -52.99
C LEU A 1033 13.38 -8.49 -54.15
N SER A 1034 12.76 -9.54 -54.67
CA SER A 1034 11.77 -9.46 -55.75
C SER A 1034 10.39 -9.20 -55.15
N ASP A 1035 9.46 -8.66 -55.95
CA ASP A 1035 8.10 -8.29 -55.50
C ASP A 1035 7.20 -9.48 -55.06
N SER A 1036 7.75 -10.70 -55.03
CA SER A 1036 7.03 -11.93 -54.72
C SER A 1036 6.57 -11.97 -53.27
N GLU A 1037 5.33 -12.41 -53.05
CA GLU A 1037 4.71 -12.49 -51.71
C GLU A 1037 5.52 -13.36 -50.74
N LYS A 1038 6.33 -14.30 -51.23
CA LYS A 1038 7.13 -15.22 -50.40
C LYS A 1038 8.39 -14.58 -49.81
N GLU A 1039 8.91 -13.54 -50.44
CA GLU A 1039 10.13 -12.84 -50.00
C GLU A 1039 9.83 -11.84 -48.87
N LYS A 1040 8.56 -11.42 -48.72
CA LYS A 1040 8.10 -10.41 -47.72
C LYS A 1040 8.13 -10.93 -46.27
N ASP A 1041 8.07 -12.26 -46.09
CA ASP A 1041 8.18 -12.95 -44.80
C ASP A 1041 9.63 -13.34 -44.44
N CYS A 1042 10.62 -13.02 -45.30
CA CYS A 1042 12.03 -13.25 -45.00
C CYS A 1042 12.48 -12.42 -43.78
N PRO A 1043 13.29 -12.95 -42.84
CA PRO A 1043 13.89 -12.15 -41.78
C PRO A 1043 14.94 -11.17 -42.34
N ILE A 1044 15.47 -10.27 -41.50
CA ILE A 1044 16.67 -9.49 -41.87
C ILE A 1044 17.82 -10.46 -42.10
N LEU A 1045 18.41 -10.42 -43.29
CA LEU A 1045 19.61 -11.18 -43.64
C LEU A 1045 20.88 -10.44 -43.14
N PRO A 1046 21.94 -11.16 -42.75
CA PRO A 1046 23.21 -10.52 -42.39
C PRO A 1046 23.87 -9.88 -43.64
N PRO A 1047 24.70 -8.82 -43.47
CA PRO A 1047 25.32 -8.11 -44.60
C PRO A 1047 26.01 -9.02 -45.63
N ASN A 1048 26.73 -10.05 -45.18
CA ASN A 1048 27.41 -11.00 -46.08
C ASN A 1048 26.42 -11.71 -47.02
N GLU A 1049 25.28 -12.18 -46.51
CA GLU A 1049 24.26 -12.87 -47.31
C GLU A 1049 23.53 -11.90 -48.26
N LEU A 1050 23.37 -10.64 -47.86
CA LEU A 1050 22.87 -9.58 -48.75
C LEU A 1050 23.84 -9.25 -49.88
N VAL A 1051 25.16 -9.28 -49.64
CA VAL A 1051 26.15 -9.03 -50.69
C VAL A 1051 26.25 -10.22 -51.65
N GLU A 1052 26.27 -11.47 -51.19
CA GLU A 1052 26.21 -12.62 -52.12
C GLU A 1052 24.90 -12.62 -52.93
N LEU A 1053 23.76 -12.20 -52.34
CA LEU A 1053 22.50 -12.00 -53.07
C LEU A 1053 22.59 -10.88 -54.11
N ALA A 1054 23.26 -9.76 -53.79
CA ALA A 1054 23.50 -8.66 -54.72
C ALA A 1054 24.40 -9.09 -55.89
N ILE A 1055 25.48 -9.83 -55.61
CA ILE A 1055 26.39 -10.40 -56.62
C ILE A 1055 25.63 -11.40 -57.51
N THR A 1056 24.89 -12.36 -56.93
CA THR A 1056 24.07 -13.32 -57.70
C THR A 1056 23.09 -12.61 -58.63
N LYS A 1057 22.41 -11.55 -58.15
CA LYS A 1057 21.48 -10.77 -58.98
C LYS A 1057 22.19 -9.86 -60.00
N LEU A 1058 23.43 -9.45 -59.76
CA LEU A 1058 24.25 -8.68 -60.71
C LEU A 1058 24.70 -9.57 -61.89
N GLU A 1059 25.10 -10.82 -61.59
CA GLU A 1059 25.40 -11.87 -62.57
C GLU A 1059 24.17 -12.21 -63.44
N ASP A 1060 23.02 -12.49 -62.82
CA ASP A 1060 21.76 -12.85 -63.48
C ASP A 1060 21.10 -11.68 -64.26
N CYS A 1061 21.47 -10.42 -63.99
CA CYS A 1061 20.89 -9.25 -64.63
C CYS A 1061 21.54 -8.94 -65.98
N PHE A 1062 20.75 -8.48 -66.96
CA PHE A 1062 21.21 -8.09 -68.30
C PHE A 1062 20.99 -6.60 -68.65
N ASN A 1063 20.35 -5.82 -67.77
CA ASN A 1063 20.11 -4.39 -68.00
C ASN A 1063 21.20 -3.55 -67.32
N GLU A 1064 21.87 -2.67 -68.06
CA GLU A 1064 22.96 -1.82 -67.54
C GLU A 1064 22.52 -1.01 -66.31
N ASP A 1065 21.34 -0.38 -66.34
CA ASP A 1065 20.87 0.50 -65.27
C ASP A 1065 20.42 -0.28 -64.02
N ASP A 1066 19.87 -1.49 -64.19
CA ASP A 1066 19.58 -2.39 -63.06
C ASP A 1066 20.89 -2.95 -62.46
N ARG A 1067 21.90 -3.24 -63.28
CA ARG A 1067 23.24 -3.66 -62.81
C ARG A 1067 23.90 -2.57 -61.97
N VAL A 1068 23.90 -1.32 -62.44
CA VAL A 1068 24.42 -0.17 -61.66
C VAL A 1068 23.70 -0.08 -60.32
N ARG A 1069 22.35 -0.11 -60.30
CA ARG A 1069 21.58 -0.06 -59.04
C ARG A 1069 21.88 -1.23 -58.10
N LEU A 1070 21.98 -2.46 -58.62
CA LEU A 1070 22.29 -3.65 -57.81
C LEU A 1070 23.70 -3.59 -57.21
N ALA A 1071 24.68 -3.16 -58.00
CA ALA A 1071 26.05 -2.96 -57.54
C ALA A 1071 26.15 -1.82 -56.50
N PHE A 1072 25.46 -0.70 -56.73
CA PHE A 1072 25.38 0.42 -55.77
C PHE A 1072 24.82 -0.05 -54.43
N VAL A 1073 23.68 -0.78 -54.43
CA VAL A 1073 23.10 -1.35 -53.21
C VAL A 1073 24.05 -2.34 -52.53
N GLY A 1074 24.76 -3.18 -53.30
CA GLY A 1074 25.81 -4.07 -52.79
C GLY A 1074 26.94 -3.30 -52.07
N LEU A 1075 27.45 -2.23 -52.69
CA LEU A 1075 28.47 -1.36 -52.10
C LEU A 1075 27.95 -0.64 -50.85
N THR A 1076 26.68 -0.20 -50.83
CA THR A 1076 26.03 0.34 -49.63
C THR A 1076 26.04 -0.66 -48.48
N VAL A 1077 25.75 -1.93 -48.74
CA VAL A 1077 25.81 -3.00 -47.72
C VAL A 1077 27.24 -3.24 -47.24
N CYS A 1078 28.23 -3.26 -48.16
CA CYS A 1078 29.65 -3.35 -47.78
C CYS A 1078 30.10 -2.18 -46.89
N ASN A 1079 29.60 -0.97 -47.14
CA ASN A 1079 29.89 0.23 -46.35
C ASN A 1079 29.37 0.15 -44.89
N PHE A 1080 28.44 -0.76 -44.60
CA PHE A 1080 27.95 -1.02 -43.23
C PHE A 1080 28.74 -2.12 -42.49
N MET A 1081 29.71 -2.79 -43.12
CA MET A 1081 30.49 -3.90 -42.55
C MET A 1081 31.69 -3.43 -41.70
N ASP A 1082 31.47 -2.46 -40.82
CA ASP A 1082 32.50 -1.83 -39.96
C ASP A 1082 33.33 -2.83 -39.13
N ASP A 1083 32.69 -3.89 -38.62
CA ASP A 1083 33.28 -4.84 -37.66
C ASP A 1083 34.36 -5.75 -38.29
N ASP A 1084 34.30 -5.97 -39.61
CA ASP A 1084 35.19 -6.89 -40.36
C ASP A 1084 35.71 -6.24 -41.65
N LYS A 1085 36.45 -5.13 -41.52
CA LYS A 1085 36.94 -4.30 -42.65
C LYS A 1085 37.66 -5.09 -43.76
N GLN A 1086 38.34 -6.19 -43.44
CA GLN A 1086 39.00 -7.04 -44.44
C GLN A 1086 37.99 -7.80 -45.31
N VAL A 1087 36.90 -8.31 -44.72
CA VAL A 1087 35.80 -8.96 -45.45
C VAL A 1087 35.00 -7.91 -46.25
N ALA A 1088 34.81 -6.72 -45.67
CA ALA A 1088 34.19 -5.58 -46.36
C ALA A 1088 34.97 -5.20 -47.64
N MET A 1089 36.29 -5.05 -47.55
CA MET A 1089 37.16 -4.79 -48.70
C MET A 1089 37.17 -5.96 -49.71
N GLU A 1090 37.19 -7.21 -49.24
CA GLU A 1090 37.15 -8.35 -50.16
C GLU A 1090 35.85 -8.37 -50.97
N GLN A 1091 34.70 -8.23 -50.31
CA GLN A 1091 33.40 -8.20 -50.98
C GLN A 1091 33.22 -6.98 -51.88
N THR A 1092 33.73 -5.81 -51.45
CA THR A 1092 33.83 -4.60 -52.29
C THR A 1092 34.64 -4.88 -53.56
N SER A 1093 35.78 -5.59 -53.46
CA SER A 1093 36.58 -5.99 -54.63
C SER A 1093 35.83 -6.93 -55.58
N ARG A 1094 34.93 -7.78 -55.07
CA ARG A 1094 34.10 -8.67 -55.90
C ARG A 1094 33.03 -7.88 -56.66
N ILE A 1095 32.31 -6.96 -56.01
CA ILE A 1095 31.30 -6.12 -56.69
C ILE A 1095 31.95 -5.26 -57.80
N TRP A 1096 33.09 -4.60 -57.51
CA TRP A 1096 33.81 -3.83 -58.53
C TRP A 1096 34.39 -4.70 -59.66
N ALA A 1097 34.78 -5.95 -59.38
CA ALA A 1097 35.22 -6.91 -60.40
C ALA A 1097 34.06 -7.33 -61.32
N GLU A 1098 32.90 -7.70 -60.77
CA GLU A 1098 31.72 -8.04 -61.57
C GLU A 1098 31.24 -6.86 -62.42
N CYS A 1099 31.36 -5.62 -61.94
CA CYS A 1099 31.05 -4.42 -62.74
C CYS A 1099 32.01 -4.21 -63.93
N LEU A 1100 33.22 -4.76 -63.89
CA LEU A 1100 34.16 -4.77 -65.03
C LEU A 1100 33.94 -5.97 -65.94
N LEU A 1101 33.63 -7.15 -65.39
CA LEU A 1101 33.28 -8.35 -66.15
C LEU A 1101 31.98 -8.16 -66.95
N ALA A 1102 31.01 -7.42 -66.38
CA ALA A 1102 29.76 -7.01 -67.02
C ALA A 1102 29.97 -6.36 -68.41
N ASP A 1103 31.06 -5.59 -68.56
CA ASP A 1103 31.46 -4.87 -69.78
C ASP A 1103 32.78 -5.41 -70.39
N GLY A 1104 33.23 -6.60 -69.96
CA GLY A 1104 34.61 -7.06 -70.12
C GLY A 1104 35.15 -7.09 -71.56
N ALA A 1105 34.25 -7.19 -72.55
CA ALA A 1105 34.60 -7.06 -73.97
C ALA A 1105 35.14 -5.66 -74.31
N ARG A 1106 34.46 -4.58 -73.89
CA ARG A 1106 34.89 -3.19 -74.15
C ARG A 1106 36.20 -2.88 -73.42
N TRP A 1107 36.33 -3.30 -72.16
CA TRP A 1107 37.57 -3.13 -71.39
C TRP A 1107 38.76 -3.90 -71.98
N THR A 1108 38.53 -5.05 -72.61
CA THR A 1108 39.58 -5.81 -73.32
C THR A 1108 39.95 -5.14 -74.64
N GLU A 1109 38.99 -4.65 -75.40
CA GLU A 1109 39.20 -3.87 -76.64
C GLU A 1109 40.05 -2.61 -76.35
N TRP A 1110 39.63 -1.79 -75.39
CA TRP A 1110 40.39 -0.61 -74.95
C TRP A 1110 41.78 -0.95 -74.38
N GLY A 1111 41.90 -2.09 -73.69
CA GLY A 1111 43.17 -2.61 -73.19
C GLY A 1111 44.17 -2.99 -74.31
N LEU A 1112 43.68 -3.38 -75.49
CA LEU A 1112 44.49 -3.66 -76.67
C LEU A 1112 44.83 -2.37 -77.45
N GLU A 1113 43.89 -1.43 -77.56
CA GLU A 1113 44.13 -0.12 -78.19
C GLU A 1113 45.11 0.77 -77.40
N GLY A 1114 45.04 0.71 -76.06
CA GLY A 1114 45.86 1.50 -75.13
C GLY A 1114 47.36 1.20 -75.12
N VAL A 1115 47.83 0.25 -75.94
CA VAL A 1115 49.25 -0.13 -76.06
C VAL A 1115 50.06 0.93 -76.82
N GLY A 1116 49.44 1.74 -77.70
CA GLY A 1116 50.16 2.50 -78.73
C GLY A 1116 50.23 4.03 -78.62
N ARG A 1117 49.63 4.70 -77.62
CA ARG A 1117 49.50 6.19 -77.60
C ARG A 1117 49.88 6.85 -76.28
N SER A 1118 50.16 8.16 -76.31
CA SER A 1118 50.54 8.96 -75.14
C SER A 1118 49.33 9.31 -74.25
N SER A 1119 49.59 9.52 -72.96
CA SER A 1119 48.57 9.73 -71.91
C SER A 1119 47.62 10.93 -72.11
N THR A 1120 47.92 11.85 -73.02
CA THR A 1120 47.03 12.98 -73.36
C THR A 1120 45.90 12.61 -74.32
N ASP A 1121 45.97 11.46 -75.00
CA ASP A 1121 45.04 11.06 -76.07
C ASP A 1121 43.90 10.13 -75.58
N LEU A 1122 43.67 10.09 -74.27
CA LEU A 1122 42.74 9.17 -73.59
C LEU A 1122 41.61 9.86 -72.80
N ALA A 1123 41.47 11.18 -72.90
CA ALA A 1123 40.39 11.90 -72.21
C ALA A 1123 38.99 11.48 -72.69
N TRP A 1124 38.82 11.32 -74.01
CA TRP A 1124 37.58 10.81 -74.61
C TRP A 1124 37.21 9.41 -74.10
N LEU A 1125 38.22 8.56 -73.86
CA LEU A 1125 38.03 7.19 -73.40
C LEU A 1125 37.50 7.15 -71.96
N ARG A 1126 37.89 8.12 -71.13
CA ARG A 1126 37.33 8.32 -69.80
C ARG A 1126 35.86 8.73 -69.89
N ASP A 1127 35.53 9.74 -70.67
CA ASP A 1127 34.16 10.27 -70.76
C ASP A 1127 33.20 9.23 -71.37
N GLU A 1128 33.68 8.45 -72.36
CA GLU A 1128 32.97 7.29 -72.94
C GLU A 1128 32.84 6.15 -71.93
N ALA A 1129 33.88 5.81 -71.15
CA ALA A 1129 33.80 4.75 -70.14
C ALA A 1129 32.83 5.11 -69.00
N LEU A 1130 32.87 6.34 -68.50
CA LEU A 1130 32.00 6.84 -67.43
C LEU A 1130 30.52 6.82 -67.84
N SER A 1131 30.21 7.20 -69.10
CA SER A 1131 28.83 7.22 -69.61
C SER A 1131 28.33 5.87 -70.14
N SER A 1132 29.20 5.04 -70.72
CA SER A 1132 28.77 3.81 -71.42
C SER A 1132 28.86 2.52 -70.60
N THR A 1133 29.65 2.44 -69.52
CA THR A 1133 29.87 1.19 -68.75
C THR A 1133 29.21 1.19 -67.38
N VAL A 1134 28.86 0.00 -66.87
CA VAL A 1134 28.33 -0.23 -65.52
C VAL A 1134 29.34 0.25 -64.47
N PHE A 1135 30.61 -0.14 -64.60
CA PHE A 1135 31.70 0.34 -63.74
C PHE A 1135 31.81 1.88 -63.76
N GLY A 1136 31.71 2.49 -64.94
CA GLY A 1136 31.82 3.93 -65.13
C GLY A 1136 30.69 4.72 -64.47
N ARG A 1137 29.43 4.35 -64.73
CA ARG A 1137 28.25 5.00 -64.15
C ARG A 1137 28.25 4.85 -62.61
N LEU A 1138 28.53 3.64 -62.12
CA LEU A 1138 28.66 3.37 -60.68
C LEU A 1138 29.77 4.20 -60.02
N LEU A 1139 30.88 4.42 -60.71
CA LEU A 1139 31.98 5.26 -60.24
C LEU A 1139 31.61 6.75 -60.21
N GLU A 1140 30.67 7.23 -61.04
CA GLU A 1140 30.11 8.58 -60.90
C GLU A 1140 29.12 8.65 -59.71
N GLU A 1141 28.18 7.71 -59.59
CA GLU A 1141 27.23 7.67 -58.47
C GLU A 1141 27.93 7.65 -57.11
N CYS A 1142 28.88 6.72 -56.89
CA CYS A 1142 29.67 6.63 -55.66
C CYS A 1142 30.58 7.85 -55.40
N ARG A 1143 30.83 8.71 -56.41
CA ARG A 1143 31.53 10.00 -56.22
C ARG A 1143 30.59 11.13 -55.84
N THR A 1144 29.28 11.03 -56.11
CA THR A 1144 28.29 12.04 -55.71
C THR A 1144 27.86 11.92 -54.25
N GLU A 1145 27.94 10.74 -53.64
CA GLU A 1145 27.55 10.54 -52.25
C GLU A 1145 28.74 10.51 -51.28
N ASP A 1146 28.79 11.49 -50.38
CA ASP A 1146 29.87 11.66 -49.38
C ASP A 1146 30.07 10.44 -48.46
N SER A 1147 29.07 9.56 -48.34
CA SER A 1147 29.06 8.34 -47.52
C SER A 1147 29.92 7.22 -48.10
N MET A 1148 30.08 7.15 -49.43
CA MET A 1148 30.64 5.99 -50.14
C MET A 1148 32.17 5.95 -50.19
N LYS A 1149 32.85 6.97 -49.64
CA LYS A 1149 34.31 7.17 -49.80
C LYS A 1149 35.19 6.00 -49.37
N ASP A 1150 34.75 5.22 -48.38
CA ASP A 1150 35.48 4.05 -47.87
C ASP A 1150 35.27 2.77 -48.72
N VAL A 1151 34.32 2.77 -49.66
CA VAL A 1151 34.04 1.66 -50.61
C VAL A 1151 34.22 2.07 -52.09
N THR A 1152 34.42 3.35 -52.38
CA THR A 1152 34.71 3.87 -53.73
C THR A 1152 36.01 3.29 -54.29
N TYR A 1153 35.99 2.90 -55.58
CA TYR A 1153 37.15 2.33 -56.25
C TYR A 1153 38.40 3.20 -56.14
N GLY A 1154 39.51 2.59 -55.69
CA GLY A 1154 40.81 3.25 -55.55
C GLY A 1154 41.94 2.27 -55.27
N ARG A 1155 43.18 2.77 -55.15
CA ARG A 1155 44.43 1.99 -55.13
C ARG A 1155 44.53 0.88 -54.07
N HIS A 1156 43.68 0.91 -53.05
CA HIS A 1156 43.63 -0.08 -51.97
C HIS A 1156 42.72 -1.29 -52.28
N ILE A 1157 41.82 -1.16 -53.27
CA ILE A 1157 40.95 -2.23 -53.81
C ILE A 1157 41.39 -2.62 -55.23
N GLU A 1158 42.00 -1.69 -55.97
CA GLU A 1158 42.49 -1.84 -57.35
C GLU A 1158 43.20 -3.17 -57.62
N LYS A 1159 44.16 -3.56 -56.77
CA LYS A 1159 44.96 -4.78 -56.96
C LYS A 1159 44.07 -6.02 -56.97
N ASP A 1160 43.21 -6.15 -55.98
CA ASP A 1160 42.39 -7.34 -55.75
C ASP A 1160 41.24 -7.42 -56.76
N VAL A 1161 40.81 -6.29 -57.33
CA VAL A 1161 39.93 -6.25 -58.52
C VAL A 1161 40.67 -6.78 -59.76
N ILE A 1162 41.88 -6.29 -60.04
CA ILE A 1162 42.65 -6.71 -61.22
C ILE A 1162 43.01 -8.20 -61.14
N ASP A 1163 43.40 -8.70 -59.96
CA ASP A 1163 43.65 -10.13 -59.69
C ASP A 1163 42.40 -11.03 -59.88
N ARG A 1164 41.19 -10.46 -59.91
CA ARG A 1164 39.93 -11.19 -60.20
C ARG A 1164 39.48 -11.10 -61.66
N VAL A 1165 39.81 -10.02 -62.37
CA VAL A 1165 39.25 -9.71 -63.72
C VAL A 1165 40.14 -10.15 -64.88
N GLN A 1166 41.48 -10.22 -64.72
CA GLN A 1166 42.38 -10.60 -65.81
C GLN A 1166 43.49 -11.58 -65.40
N GLY A 1167 43.84 -12.48 -66.34
CA GLY A 1167 45.11 -13.20 -66.33
C GLY A 1167 46.28 -12.34 -66.85
N ASP A 1168 47.51 -12.77 -66.58
CA ASP A 1168 48.70 -11.91 -66.68
C ASP A 1168 49.00 -11.32 -68.07
N GLU A 1169 48.56 -11.95 -69.17
CA GLU A 1169 49.02 -11.63 -70.54
C GLU A 1169 48.66 -10.23 -71.06
N ASN A 1170 47.70 -9.50 -70.45
CA ASN A 1170 47.37 -8.11 -70.80
C ASN A 1170 47.29 -7.16 -69.58
N ARG A 1171 47.80 -7.61 -68.43
CA ARG A 1171 47.57 -6.98 -67.13
C ARG A 1171 48.01 -5.50 -67.05
N GLU A 1172 49.17 -5.15 -67.61
CA GLU A 1172 49.69 -3.78 -67.54
C GLU A 1172 48.88 -2.76 -68.35
N SER A 1173 48.41 -3.13 -69.56
CA SER A 1173 47.66 -2.23 -70.43
C SER A 1173 46.24 -2.03 -69.94
N PHE A 1174 45.59 -3.08 -69.46
CA PHE A 1174 44.30 -2.99 -68.76
C PHE A 1174 44.39 -2.12 -67.51
N THR A 1175 45.40 -2.33 -66.65
CA THR A 1175 45.66 -1.49 -65.46
C THR A 1175 45.86 -0.02 -65.83
N ARG A 1176 46.54 0.27 -66.94
CA ARG A 1176 46.74 1.64 -67.44
C ARG A 1176 45.43 2.30 -67.86
N VAL A 1177 44.57 1.60 -68.61
CA VAL A 1177 43.25 2.11 -69.04
C VAL A 1177 42.35 2.34 -67.82
N LEU A 1178 42.27 1.35 -66.92
CA LEU A 1178 41.44 1.41 -65.72
C LEU A 1178 41.83 2.58 -64.81
N ARG A 1179 43.14 2.86 -64.65
CA ARG A 1179 43.65 4.04 -63.95
C ARG A 1179 43.24 5.36 -64.61
N VAL A 1180 43.23 5.46 -65.94
CA VAL A 1180 42.84 6.71 -66.63
C VAL A 1180 41.35 7.04 -66.45
N VAL A 1181 40.48 6.03 -66.32
CA VAL A 1181 39.07 6.22 -65.97
C VAL A 1181 38.90 6.54 -64.46
N ALA A 1182 39.72 5.92 -63.61
CA ALA A 1182 39.66 6.09 -62.16
C ALA A 1182 40.31 7.38 -61.61
N ASP A 1183 41.35 7.92 -62.26
CA ASP A 1183 42.12 9.07 -61.76
C ASP A 1183 41.30 10.37 -61.81
N THR A 1184 41.20 11.07 -60.67
CA THR A 1184 40.44 12.32 -60.53
C THR A 1184 41.24 13.59 -60.89
N ALA A 1185 42.42 13.44 -61.49
CA ALA A 1185 43.44 14.48 -61.65
C ALA A 1185 43.14 15.55 -62.74
N ALA A 1186 42.04 16.30 -62.57
CA ALA A 1186 41.77 17.55 -63.27
C ALA A 1186 41.93 18.80 -62.36
N ALA A 1187 42.18 18.61 -61.06
CA ALA A 1187 42.20 19.68 -60.05
C ALA A 1187 43.54 19.86 -59.29
N ASP A 1188 44.35 18.80 -59.12
CA ASP A 1188 45.61 18.85 -58.38
C ASP A 1188 46.81 18.43 -59.23
N SER A 1189 47.94 19.13 -59.05
CA SER A 1189 49.10 19.02 -59.94
C SER A 1189 49.95 17.77 -59.68
N ILE A 1190 50.09 16.91 -60.69
CA ILE A 1190 51.02 15.78 -60.65
C ILE A 1190 52.47 16.31 -60.65
N ARG A 1191 53.16 16.21 -59.51
CA ARG A 1191 54.62 16.18 -59.49
C ARG A 1191 55.09 14.77 -59.84
N VAL A 1192 55.68 14.62 -61.02
CA VAL A 1192 56.38 13.40 -61.42
C VAL A 1192 57.77 13.41 -60.79
N ASP A 1193 57.93 12.65 -59.71
CA ASP A 1193 59.23 12.27 -59.14
C ASP A 1193 59.17 10.80 -58.68
N SER A 1194 60.29 10.10 -58.80
CA SER A 1194 60.48 8.71 -58.31
C SER A 1194 59.58 7.62 -58.92
N LEU A 1195 59.70 7.38 -60.23
CA LEU A 1195 59.48 6.04 -60.82
C LEU A 1195 60.79 5.49 -61.38
N MET A 1196 61.66 5.03 -60.46
CA MET A 1196 62.96 4.42 -60.75
C MET A 1196 63.23 3.28 -59.76
N VAL A 1197 63.40 2.07 -60.29
CA VAL A 1197 64.04 0.90 -59.66
C VAL A 1197 63.43 0.39 -58.35
N SER A 1198 62.71 -0.74 -58.44
CA SER A 1198 63.22 -1.98 -57.85
C SER A 1198 62.60 -3.22 -58.50
N THR A 1199 63.38 -3.95 -59.28
CA THR A 1199 63.11 -5.36 -59.60
C THR A 1199 63.62 -6.24 -58.48
N TYR A 1200 62.73 -6.97 -57.79
CA TYR A 1200 63.01 -8.30 -57.23
C TYR A 1200 61.71 -9.01 -56.82
#